data_AF-A0A935G1Q7-F1
#
_entry.id   AF-A0A935G1Q7-F1
#
_cell.length_a   1.000
_cell.length_b   1.000
_cell.length_c   1.000
_cell.angle_alpha   90.00
_cell.angle_beta   90.00
_cell.angle_gamma   90.00
#
_symmetry.space_group_name_H-M   'P 1'
#
loop_
_entity.id
_entity.type
_entity.pdbx_description
1 polymer ?
#
loop_
_entity_poly.entity_id
_entity_poly.type
_entity_poly.pdbx_seq_one_letter_code
_entity_poly.pdbx_strand_id
1 'polypeptide(L)'
;MSKDEKPSHPWRWALLVLVLGLCITAWRASVLHDQVHALAGERFTQQIDRLETDIQLRFDRTIDALRGARGVVDAHGEIDRYTFRKSLASRNLLTELPGLRGIGVIEPVHPRDLEALIGRERLDGAPDFAVKGVGGGPLSAGSPYIIRFVEPLADNRAAVGLDIASETNRKAAADLSAQRGEPALTGVITLVQDNQQRAGALLLLPVYRGGGVSTDPEARAASLHGWVYSPLVYEELLNPARIGAQGMIRFGIAQLNAKGEAQAVLTSQESAAGTPAPALSRFATTRTLQIANQTFVVQAASTALFEAGFDWLGPWRLALAGGVVSLLLALTIWLLMSGRNRALATAEELTQSLRSTYQQMELANQRMKTVLEASPFGMLIADEKGSITLANAAAEHIFGYEKNELIDLPIARLVPVAARAHHQTRMAEYKAAPTPRRMGANRRLSACRKDGTEFPVEVGLNPLPVGKETAVLVTVLDITERAQTDDELSRYRQDLEAMVAERTAEAVRAKEAAERANAAKTVFLTNMSHELRTPLHAVLSFARLGQKRVTESVGVPPKLAQYFDRISASGERLLALVSALLDLSALEQGQRHFQLTPVAVQDLVANALENVRAAANARAINLRSELPDPSLTATVDQIGIIDVLTEVLRNAITFSPDGGDVVLRAALQSDSEQPMVRIEIVDHGIGIPESELASVFDAFTQSSSTETGAGGKGLGLAICREIVSAHGGRISAHANESGGTCICIELPQH
;
A
#
# COMPACT_ATOMS: atom_id res chain seq x y z
N MET A 1 -63.72 -6.53 7.66
CA MET A 1 -62.59 -6.18 8.54
C MET A 1 -61.30 -6.49 7.81
N SER A 2 -60.60 -5.47 7.31
CA SER A 2 -59.20 -5.59 6.90
C SER A 2 -58.58 -4.21 7.07
N LYS A 3 -57.58 -4.12 7.96
CA LYS A 3 -56.87 -2.87 8.28
C LYS A 3 -56.05 -2.44 7.06
N ASP A 4 -56.17 -1.17 6.71
CA ASP A 4 -55.25 -0.43 5.84
C ASP A 4 -53.84 -0.41 6.47
N GLU A 5 -53.04 -1.46 6.23
CA GLU A 5 -51.59 -1.35 6.36
C GLU A 5 -51.07 -0.56 5.15
N LYS A 6 -50.92 0.75 5.32
CA LYS A 6 -50.20 1.60 4.37
C LYS A 6 -48.83 0.96 4.09
N PRO A 7 -48.45 0.71 2.82
CA PRO A 7 -47.18 0.10 2.50
C PRO A 7 -46.04 0.94 3.10
N SER A 8 -45.22 0.33 3.95
CA SER A 8 -44.07 1.03 4.54
C SER A 8 -43.17 1.49 3.40
N HIS A 9 -42.99 2.81 3.25
CA HIS A 9 -42.15 3.33 2.18
C HIS A 9 -40.73 2.72 2.24
N PRO A 10 -40.16 2.29 1.09
CA PRO A 10 -38.89 1.56 1.03
C PRO A 10 -37.69 2.32 1.60
N TRP A 11 -37.76 3.66 1.63
CA TRP A 11 -36.70 4.49 2.23
C TRP A 11 -36.55 4.29 3.75
N ARG A 12 -37.59 3.85 4.47
CA ARG A 12 -37.54 3.67 5.93
C ARG A 12 -36.58 2.56 6.34
N TRP A 13 -36.59 1.45 5.62
CA TRP A 13 -35.70 0.31 5.87
C TRP A 13 -34.25 0.62 5.48
N ALA A 14 -34.06 1.29 4.34
CA ALA A 14 -32.74 1.78 3.94
C ALA A 14 -32.15 2.75 4.98
N LEU A 15 -32.97 3.68 5.48
CA LEU A 15 -32.57 4.60 6.55
C LEU A 15 -32.21 3.88 7.84
N LEU A 16 -33.00 2.88 8.24
CA LEU A 16 -32.74 2.09 9.45
C LEU A 16 -31.39 1.36 9.36
N VAL A 17 -31.10 0.73 8.22
CA VAL A 17 -29.81 0.05 7.99
C VAL A 17 -28.65 1.04 7.97
N LEU A 18 -28.83 2.21 7.35
CA LEU A 18 -27.82 3.26 7.35
C LEU A 18 -27.49 3.73 8.77
N VAL A 19 -28.51 4.05 9.56
CA VAL A 19 -28.33 4.52 10.95
C VAL A 19 -27.67 3.45 11.81
N LEU A 20 -28.14 2.21 11.73
CA LEU A 20 -27.56 1.10 12.50
C LEU A 20 -26.09 0.86 12.13
N GLY A 21 -25.77 0.85 10.83
CA GLY A 21 -24.40 0.68 10.35
C GLY A 21 -23.48 1.82 10.77
N LEU A 22 -23.95 3.07 10.71
CA LEU A 22 -23.22 4.24 11.20
C LEU A 22 -22.99 4.18 12.71
N CYS A 23 -23.99 3.78 13.50
CA CYS A 23 -23.84 3.64 14.96
C CYS A 23 -22.80 2.57 15.34
N ILE A 24 -22.84 1.40 14.69
CA ILE A 24 -21.86 0.33 14.94
C ILE A 24 -20.45 0.79 14.55
N THR A 25 -20.33 1.45 13.40
CA THR A 25 -19.04 1.95 12.90
C THR A 25 -18.49 3.03 13.82
N ALA A 26 -19.32 4.00 14.24
CA ALA A 26 -18.93 5.06 15.16
C ALA A 26 -18.51 4.51 16.52
N TRP A 27 -19.24 3.52 17.05
CA TRP A 27 -18.87 2.85 18.29
C TRP A 27 -17.50 2.17 18.17
N ARG A 28 -17.26 1.40 17.08
CA ARG A 28 -15.97 0.74 16.85
C ARG A 28 -14.82 1.72 16.62
N ALA A 29 -15.05 2.80 15.87
CA ALA A 29 -14.08 3.86 15.67
C ALA A 29 -13.73 4.57 16.99
N SER A 30 -14.72 4.84 17.86
CA SER A 30 -14.48 5.42 19.19
C SER A 30 -13.64 4.49 20.06
N VAL A 31 -13.98 3.20 20.13
CA VAL A 31 -13.20 2.22 20.91
C VAL A 31 -11.76 2.15 20.41
N LEU A 32 -11.54 2.15 19.08
CA LEU A 32 -10.20 2.14 18.52
C LEU A 32 -9.45 3.45 18.80
N HIS A 33 -10.14 4.59 18.74
CA HIS A 33 -9.57 5.90 19.10
C HIS A 33 -9.10 5.91 20.56
N ASP A 34 -9.94 5.44 21.49
CA ASP A 34 -9.61 5.35 22.90
C ASP A 34 -8.44 4.39 23.16
N GLN A 35 -8.37 3.26 22.44
CA GLN A 35 -7.24 2.33 22.53
C GLN A 35 -5.93 2.94 22.06
N VAL A 36 -5.92 3.64 20.92
CA VAL A 36 -4.72 4.33 20.41
C VAL A 36 -4.27 5.42 21.38
N HIS A 37 -5.20 6.22 21.89
CA HIS A 37 -4.91 7.25 22.89
C HIS A 37 -4.39 6.67 24.20
N ALA A 38 -4.98 5.58 24.71
CA ALA A 38 -4.56 4.91 25.93
C ALA A 38 -3.16 4.30 25.80
N LEU A 39 -2.90 3.55 24.73
CA LEU A 39 -1.58 2.94 24.46
C LEU A 39 -0.50 4.01 24.31
N ALA A 40 -0.80 5.12 23.62
CA ALA A 40 0.12 6.23 23.50
C ALA A 40 0.36 6.92 24.85
N GLY A 41 -0.69 7.13 25.66
CA GLY A 41 -0.54 7.69 27.01
C GLY A 41 0.31 6.81 27.92
N GLU A 42 0.13 5.49 27.88
CA GLU A 42 0.92 4.53 28.65
C GLU A 42 2.40 4.57 28.23
N ARG A 43 2.68 4.51 26.92
CA ARG A 43 4.06 4.61 26.42
C ARG A 43 4.69 5.95 26.76
N PHE A 44 3.93 7.06 26.69
CA PHE A 44 4.43 8.37 27.09
C PHE A 44 4.83 8.36 28.57
N THR A 45 3.95 7.85 29.43
CA THR A 45 4.21 7.72 30.88
C THR A 45 5.46 6.88 31.15
N GLN A 46 5.61 5.74 30.48
CA GLN A 46 6.82 4.90 30.60
C GLN A 46 8.11 5.64 30.22
N GLN A 47 8.09 6.55 29.24
CA GLN A 47 9.27 7.37 28.92
C GLN A 47 9.56 8.41 30.01
N ILE A 48 8.53 8.96 30.65
CA ILE A 48 8.69 9.89 31.78
C ILE A 48 9.27 9.15 32.99
N ASP A 49 8.75 7.98 33.34
CA ASP A 49 9.23 7.21 34.49
C ASP A 49 10.70 6.79 34.29
N ARG A 50 11.10 6.46 33.05
CA ARG A 50 12.51 6.20 32.69
C ARG A 50 13.37 7.44 32.85
N LEU A 51 12.91 8.59 32.36
CA LEU A 51 13.60 9.87 32.50
C LEU A 51 13.84 10.21 33.99
N GLU A 52 12.81 10.08 34.83
CA GLU A 52 12.90 10.30 36.27
C GLU A 52 13.92 9.37 36.93
N THR A 53 13.84 8.07 36.60
CA THR A 53 14.77 7.06 37.12
C THR A 53 16.22 7.35 36.73
N ASP A 54 16.47 7.74 35.48
CA ASP A 54 17.81 8.07 34.99
C ASP A 54 18.38 9.33 35.64
N ILE A 55 17.54 10.35 35.87
CA ILE A 55 17.94 11.56 36.61
C ILE A 55 18.32 11.18 38.05
N GLN A 56 17.44 10.46 38.75
CA GLN A 56 17.65 10.04 40.14
C GLN A 56 18.95 9.23 40.29
N LEU A 57 19.14 8.23 39.42
CA LEU A 57 20.30 7.34 39.43
C LEU A 57 21.64 8.10 39.29
N ARG A 58 21.67 9.21 38.53
CA ARG A 58 22.89 10.01 38.36
C ARG A 58 23.26 10.78 39.62
N PHE A 59 22.27 11.37 40.29
CA PHE A 59 22.50 12.00 41.58
C PHE A 59 22.90 10.97 42.64
N ASP A 60 22.25 9.82 42.68
CA ASP A 60 22.57 8.76 43.64
C ASP A 60 24.01 8.24 43.46
N ARG A 61 24.45 7.99 42.21
CA ARG A 61 25.85 7.63 41.91
C ARG A 61 26.85 8.69 42.36
N THR A 62 26.47 9.96 42.22
CA THR A 62 27.28 11.09 42.68
C THR A 62 27.39 11.10 44.21
N ILE A 63 26.27 10.91 44.91
CA ILE A 63 26.21 10.78 46.37
C ILE A 63 27.04 9.58 46.85
N ASP A 64 26.99 8.45 46.16
CA ASP A 64 27.77 7.25 46.52
C ASP A 64 29.28 7.47 46.35
N ALA A 65 29.70 8.21 45.32
CA ALA A 65 31.10 8.62 45.18
C ALA A 65 31.57 9.48 46.37
N LEU A 66 30.73 10.43 46.81
CA LEU A 66 30.97 11.25 48.00
C LEU A 66 31.00 10.44 49.29
N ARG A 67 30.13 9.42 49.44
CA ARG A 67 30.15 8.48 50.58
C ARG A 67 31.47 7.71 50.62
N GLY A 68 31.98 7.29 49.47
CA GLY A 68 33.30 6.65 49.36
C GLY A 68 34.43 7.58 49.82
N ALA A 69 34.44 8.82 49.34
CA ALA A 69 35.42 9.82 49.76
C ALA A 69 35.31 10.18 51.25
N ARG A 70 34.08 10.27 51.81
CA ARG A 70 33.85 10.45 53.25
C ARG A 70 34.52 9.36 54.08
N GLY A 71 34.44 8.10 53.66
CA GLY A 71 35.09 6.99 54.37
C GLY A 71 36.61 7.15 54.46
N VAL A 72 37.26 7.73 53.45
CA VAL A 72 38.70 7.98 53.47
C VAL A 72 39.06 9.10 54.46
N VAL A 73 38.29 10.19 54.47
CA VAL A 73 38.49 11.34 55.37
C VAL A 73 38.29 10.93 56.82
N ASP A 74 37.21 10.21 57.12
CA ASP A 74 36.90 9.75 58.48
C ASP A 74 37.96 8.77 59.02
N ALA A 75 38.50 7.87 58.19
CA ALA A 75 39.50 6.88 58.62
C ALA A 75 40.83 7.48 59.08
N HIS A 76 41.20 8.68 58.61
CA HIS A 76 42.52 9.28 58.90
C HIS A 76 42.48 10.41 59.94
N GLY A 77 41.30 10.92 60.31
CA GLY A 77 41.13 11.99 61.31
C GLY A 77 41.65 13.36 60.87
N GLU A 78 42.93 13.45 60.46
CA GLU A 78 43.51 14.56 59.70
C GLU A 78 44.10 14.01 58.40
N ILE A 79 43.47 14.35 57.27
CA ILE A 79 43.91 13.90 55.96
C ILE A 79 44.72 15.01 55.25
N ASP A 80 45.90 14.64 54.74
CA ASP A 80 46.75 15.51 53.92
C ASP A 80 46.37 15.47 52.43
N ARG A 81 46.78 16.49 51.66
CA ARG A 81 46.45 16.59 50.22
C ARG A 81 46.96 15.41 49.42
N TYR A 82 48.16 14.91 49.73
CA TYR A 82 48.80 13.83 48.99
C TYR A 82 48.00 12.52 49.11
N THR A 83 47.64 12.14 50.33
CA THR A 83 46.88 10.94 50.67
C THR A 83 45.49 11.02 50.08
N PHE A 84 44.82 12.17 50.18
CA PHE A 84 43.52 12.37 49.55
C PHE A 84 43.58 12.22 48.03
N ARG A 85 44.52 12.91 47.36
CA ARG A 85 44.72 12.78 45.91
C ARG A 85 44.99 11.34 45.50
N LYS A 86 45.89 10.65 46.21
CA LYS A 86 46.24 9.25 45.92
C LYS A 86 45.04 8.32 46.08
N SER A 87 44.19 8.55 47.09
CA SER A 87 42.97 7.77 47.30
C SER A 87 41.98 7.94 46.15
N LEU A 88 41.82 9.17 45.63
CA LEU A 88 40.93 9.47 44.52
C LEU A 88 41.50 9.05 43.16
N ALA A 89 42.80 9.17 42.94
CA ALA A 89 43.46 8.81 41.67
C ALA A 89 43.37 7.31 41.33
N SER A 90 43.10 6.45 42.33
CA SER A 90 42.82 5.03 42.11
C SER A 90 41.49 4.77 41.39
N ARG A 91 40.61 5.78 41.32
CA ARG A 91 39.31 5.73 40.67
C ARG A 91 39.24 6.82 39.61
N ASN A 92 38.95 6.48 38.35
CA ASN A 92 38.79 7.46 37.26
C ASN A 92 37.42 8.19 37.35
N LEU A 93 37.14 8.80 38.50
CA LEU A 93 35.81 9.30 38.88
C LEU A 93 35.26 10.36 37.92
N LEU A 94 36.12 11.24 37.38
CA LEU A 94 35.69 12.27 36.43
C LEU A 94 35.29 11.69 35.06
N THR A 95 35.85 10.53 34.70
CA THR A 95 35.50 9.82 33.47
C THR A 95 34.23 8.98 33.67
N GLU A 96 34.08 8.39 34.85
CA GLU A 96 32.94 7.53 35.22
C GLU A 96 31.66 8.33 35.55
N LEU A 97 31.81 9.55 36.07
CA LEU A 97 30.72 10.41 36.54
C LEU A 97 30.75 11.78 35.84
N PRO A 98 30.19 11.89 34.61
CA PRO A 98 30.11 13.15 33.89
C PRO A 98 29.31 14.20 34.69
N GLY A 99 29.82 15.44 34.73
CA GLY A 99 29.24 16.57 35.48
C GLY A 99 29.77 16.73 36.91
N LEU A 100 30.49 15.74 37.44
CA LEU A 100 31.29 15.85 38.65
C LEU A 100 32.58 16.61 38.33
N ARG A 101 32.80 17.81 38.89
CA ARG A 101 33.99 18.63 38.59
C ARG A 101 35.16 18.43 39.53
N GLY A 102 34.95 17.71 40.62
CA GLY A 102 36.00 17.31 41.55
C GLY A 102 35.40 16.86 42.89
N ILE A 103 36.24 16.36 43.77
CA ILE A 103 35.85 16.06 45.15
C ILE A 103 36.81 16.80 46.07
N GLY A 104 36.27 17.49 47.06
CA GLY A 104 37.08 18.27 48.00
C GLY A 104 36.60 18.14 49.44
N VAL A 105 37.37 18.76 50.33
CA VAL A 105 37.13 18.77 51.77
C VAL A 105 36.93 20.20 52.25
N ILE A 106 35.89 20.41 53.04
CA ILE A 106 35.54 21.68 53.69
C ILE A 106 35.66 21.50 55.19
N GLU A 107 36.37 22.42 55.85
CA GLU A 107 36.55 22.43 57.29
C GLU A 107 35.91 23.68 57.90
N PRO A 108 35.05 23.54 58.91
CA PRO A 108 34.60 24.68 59.71
C PRO A 108 35.73 25.12 60.63
N VAL A 109 36.11 26.40 60.56
CA VAL A 109 37.29 26.92 61.24
C VAL A 109 36.83 28.03 62.18
N HIS A 110 37.26 27.99 63.44
CA HIS A 110 36.97 29.09 64.35
C HIS A 110 37.84 30.31 63.96
N PRO A 111 37.33 31.56 64.00
CA PRO A 111 38.06 32.74 63.52
C PRO A 111 39.46 32.92 64.14
N ARG A 112 39.68 32.43 65.36
CA ARG A 112 40.97 32.48 66.06
C ARG A 112 42.03 31.52 65.48
N ASP A 113 41.60 30.46 64.80
CA ASP A 113 42.47 29.39 64.30
C ASP A 113 42.79 29.54 62.80
N LEU A 114 42.34 30.64 62.18
CA LEU A 114 42.46 30.85 60.74
C LEU A 114 43.92 30.95 60.27
N GLU A 115 44.77 31.66 61.01
CA GLU A 115 46.21 31.77 60.70
C GLU A 115 46.92 30.42 60.85
N ALA A 116 46.52 29.61 61.84
CA ALA A 116 47.07 28.27 62.04
C ALA A 116 46.70 27.35 60.86
N LEU A 117 45.46 27.42 60.37
CA LEU A 117 45.04 26.71 59.15
C LEU A 117 45.86 27.14 57.94
N ILE A 118 46.03 28.46 57.71
CA ILE A 118 46.80 28.96 56.55
C ILE A 118 48.23 28.44 56.61
N GLY A 119 48.87 28.48 57.78
CA GLY A 119 50.20 27.90 57.98
C GLY A 119 50.25 26.40 57.67
N ARG A 120 49.28 25.63 58.19
CA ARG A 120 49.17 24.17 57.97
C ARG A 120 49.02 23.83 56.48
N GLU A 121 48.12 24.51 55.78
CA GLU A 121 47.85 24.24 54.36
C GLU A 121 49.02 24.65 53.45
N ARG A 122 49.78 25.69 53.82
CA ARG A 122 51.01 26.08 53.09
C ARG A 122 52.12 25.04 53.23
N LEU A 123 52.23 24.41 54.41
CA LEU A 123 53.16 23.30 54.64
C LEU A 123 52.69 22.02 53.95
N ASP A 124 51.38 21.78 53.84
CA ASP A 124 50.76 20.67 53.10
C ASP A 124 50.64 20.94 51.58
N GLY A 125 51.72 21.46 50.97
CA GLY A 125 51.86 21.53 49.52
C GLY A 125 51.03 22.60 48.78
N ALA A 126 50.45 23.58 49.49
CA ALA A 126 49.75 24.72 48.89
C ALA A 126 50.37 26.08 49.31
N PRO A 127 51.57 26.45 48.82
CA PRO A 127 52.31 27.63 49.30
C PRO A 127 51.55 28.96 49.12
N ASP A 128 50.69 29.06 48.11
CA ASP A 128 49.87 30.24 47.82
C ASP A 128 48.51 30.24 48.54
N PHE A 129 48.28 29.34 49.50
CA PHE A 129 46.98 29.22 50.17
C PHE A 129 46.63 30.53 50.90
N ALA A 130 45.42 31.02 50.63
CA ALA A 130 44.85 32.22 51.22
C ALA A 130 43.33 32.06 51.32
N VAL A 131 42.76 32.58 52.40
CA VAL A 131 41.32 32.48 52.68
C VAL A 131 40.59 33.68 52.10
N LYS A 132 39.44 33.45 51.45
CA LYS A 132 38.65 34.49 50.76
C LYS A 132 37.15 34.19 50.77
N GLY A 133 36.31 35.22 50.79
CA GLY A 133 34.87 35.06 50.61
C GLY A 133 34.48 34.77 49.16
N VAL A 134 33.26 34.25 48.96
CA VAL A 134 32.67 34.04 47.63
C VAL A 134 32.63 35.36 46.85
N GLY A 135 33.06 35.33 45.58
CA GLY A 135 33.11 36.51 44.72
C GLY A 135 34.16 37.56 45.11
N GLY A 136 35.09 37.23 46.02
CA GLY A 136 36.06 38.18 46.57
C GLY A 136 35.49 39.08 47.68
N GLY A 137 34.31 38.75 48.20
CA GLY A 137 33.68 39.44 49.33
C GLY A 137 34.34 39.14 50.69
N PRO A 138 33.84 39.77 51.77
CA PRO A 138 34.32 39.51 53.12
C PRO A 138 34.05 38.07 53.56
N LEU A 139 34.78 37.60 54.58
CA LEU A 139 34.50 36.33 55.23
C LEU A 139 33.16 36.37 55.98
N SER A 140 32.58 35.19 56.22
CA SER A 140 31.36 35.06 57.02
C SER A 140 31.55 35.62 58.43
N ALA A 141 30.47 36.18 58.99
CA ALA A 141 30.50 36.80 60.32
C ALA A 141 30.69 35.80 61.48
N GLY A 142 30.58 34.49 61.22
CA GLY A 142 30.75 33.40 62.18
C GLY A 142 32.00 32.57 61.91
N SER A 143 31.95 31.27 62.20
CA SER A 143 33.01 30.34 61.81
C SER A 143 33.00 30.13 60.29
N PRO A 144 34.05 30.51 59.55
CA PRO A 144 34.13 30.27 58.12
C PRO A 144 34.21 28.78 57.78
N TYR A 145 33.63 28.39 56.64
CA TYR A 145 33.64 27.02 56.12
C TYR A 145 34.59 26.97 54.93
N ILE A 146 35.84 26.59 55.19
CA ILE A 146 36.94 26.76 54.25
C ILE A 146 37.13 25.51 53.41
N ILE A 147 37.11 25.67 52.08
CA ILE A 147 37.57 24.64 51.14
C ILE A 147 39.09 24.48 51.31
N ARG A 148 39.52 23.40 51.95
CA ARG A 148 40.96 23.11 52.16
C ARG A 148 41.63 22.68 50.87
N PHE A 149 41.06 21.69 50.20
CA PHE A 149 41.53 21.17 48.92
C PHE A 149 40.42 20.48 48.15
N VAL A 150 40.63 20.35 46.83
CA VAL A 150 39.71 19.72 45.88
C VAL A 150 40.54 19.13 44.74
N GLU A 151 40.21 17.90 44.34
CA GLU A 151 40.89 17.18 43.27
C GLU A 151 39.93 16.91 42.10
N PRO A 152 40.35 17.12 40.84
CA PRO A 152 41.69 17.52 40.43
C PRO A 152 41.94 19.01 40.66
N LEU A 153 43.13 19.35 41.16
CA LEU A 153 43.46 20.74 41.49
C LEU A 153 43.47 21.69 40.27
N ALA A 154 43.84 21.19 39.09
CA ALA A 154 44.02 22.00 37.88
C ALA A 154 42.78 22.84 37.54
N ASP A 155 41.60 22.22 37.55
CA ASP A 155 40.33 22.88 37.22
C ASP A 155 39.71 23.61 38.41
N ASN A 156 40.23 23.40 39.62
CA ASN A 156 39.57 23.80 40.86
C ASN A 156 40.38 24.77 41.74
N ARG A 157 41.56 25.22 41.28
CA ARG A 157 42.48 26.10 42.03
C ARG A 157 41.79 27.36 42.57
N ALA A 158 40.83 27.91 41.84
CA ALA A 158 40.09 29.11 42.23
C ALA A 158 39.21 28.92 43.48
N ALA A 159 38.75 27.71 43.78
CA ALA A 159 37.91 27.43 44.95
C ALA A 159 38.70 27.10 46.22
N VAL A 160 39.97 26.74 46.10
CA VAL A 160 40.81 26.48 47.28
C VAL A 160 40.92 27.76 48.11
N GLY A 161 40.70 27.63 49.43
CA GLY A 161 40.66 28.74 50.38
C GLY A 161 39.35 29.54 50.40
N LEU A 162 38.33 29.14 49.63
CA LEU A 162 37.04 29.83 49.63
C LEU A 162 36.25 29.52 50.91
N ASP A 163 35.73 30.56 51.56
CA ASP A 163 34.73 30.47 52.62
C ASP A 163 33.35 30.31 52.00
N ILE A 164 32.81 29.08 51.99
CA ILE A 164 31.47 28.84 51.45
C ILE A 164 30.35 29.39 52.35
N ALA A 165 30.64 29.68 53.62
CA ALA A 165 29.65 30.23 54.54
C ALA A 165 29.41 31.74 54.32
N SER A 166 30.24 32.41 53.51
CA SER A 166 30.06 33.82 53.17
C SER A 166 28.89 34.07 52.22
N GLU A 167 28.27 33.01 51.67
CA GLU A 167 27.12 33.07 50.77
C GLU A 167 25.97 32.23 51.35
N THR A 168 24.76 32.80 51.35
CA THR A 168 23.59 32.27 52.08
C THR A 168 23.16 30.88 51.60
N ASN A 169 23.11 30.64 50.29
CA ASN A 169 22.63 29.38 49.72
C ASN A 169 23.58 28.20 50.02
N ARG A 170 24.89 28.43 49.87
CA ARG A 170 25.94 27.47 50.23
C ARG A 170 25.95 27.17 51.73
N LYS A 171 25.85 28.21 52.57
CA LYS A 171 25.78 28.04 54.03
C LYS A 171 24.55 27.23 54.45
N ALA A 172 23.38 27.57 53.91
CA ALA A 172 22.13 26.88 54.27
C ALA A 172 22.18 25.39 53.94
N ALA A 173 22.74 25.00 52.79
CA ALA A 173 22.91 23.59 52.44
C ALA A 173 23.93 22.88 53.35
N ALA A 174 25.06 23.52 53.65
CA ALA A 174 26.06 22.98 54.56
C ALA A 174 25.49 22.74 55.97
N ASP A 175 24.82 23.74 56.54
CA ASP A 175 24.16 23.66 57.85
C ASP A 175 23.10 22.55 57.86
N LEU A 176 22.23 22.51 56.84
CA LEU A 176 21.16 21.51 56.75
C LEU A 176 21.71 20.09 56.69
N SER A 177 22.74 19.86 55.88
CA SER A 177 23.39 18.54 55.79
C SER A 177 23.99 18.14 57.15
N ALA A 178 24.69 19.05 57.83
CA ALA A 178 25.30 18.79 59.12
C ALA A 178 24.26 18.55 60.24
N GLN A 179 23.13 19.23 60.19
CA GLN A 179 22.02 19.01 61.13
C GLN A 179 21.35 17.65 60.89
N ARG A 180 21.11 17.26 59.64
CA ARG A 180 20.39 16.02 59.29
C ARG A 180 21.27 14.78 59.22
N GLY A 181 22.57 14.93 59.03
CA GLY A 181 23.48 13.81 58.77
C GLY A 181 23.33 13.20 57.36
N GLU A 182 22.63 13.90 56.48
CA GLU A 182 22.27 13.47 55.13
C GLU A 182 22.94 14.36 54.08
N PRO A 183 23.10 13.91 52.82
CA PRO A 183 23.58 14.76 51.74
C PRO A 183 22.66 15.97 51.54
N ALA A 184 23.21 17.15 51.27
CA ALA A 184 22.45 18.31 50.84
C ALA A 184 23.02 18.93 49.56
N LEU A 185 22.12 19.37 48.69
CA LEU A 185 22.40 20.09 47.47
C LEU A 185 22.05 21.57 47.67
N THR A 186 22.88 22.47 47.16
CA THR A 186 22.55 23.90 47.13
C THR A 186 21.40 24.19 46.15
N GLY A 187 20.78 25.36 46.26
CA GLY A 187 20.08 25.98 45.13
C GLY A 187 21.03 26.14 43.93
N VAL A 188 20.50 26.56 42.79
CA VAL A 188 21.32 26.85 41.61
C VAL A 188 22.30 27.98 41.94
N ILE A 189 23.59 27.72 41.73
CA ILE A 189 24.68 28.68 41.91
C ILE A 189 25.55 28.73 40.67
N THR A 190 26.28 29.83 40.50
CA THR A 190 27.41 29.90 39.59
C THR A 190 28.65 29.36 40.31
N LEU A 191 29.31 28.38 39.71
CA LEU A 191 30.54 27.82 40.28
C LEU A 191 31.70 28.80 40.05
N VAL A 192 32.50 29.06 41.09
CA VAL A 192 33.69 29.95 41.01
C VAL A 192 34.79 29.34 40.11
N GLN A 193 34.69 28.04 39.84
CA GLN A 193 35.63 27.25 39.05
C GLN A 193 35.20 27.12 37.58
N ASP A 194 33.98 27.55 37.23
CA ASP A 194 33.46 27.45 35.87
C ASP A 194 33.55 28.80 35.15
N ASN A 195 34.50 28.90 34.22
CA ASN A 195 34.70 30.09 33.39
C ASN A 195 33.50 30.39 32.46
N GLN A 196 32.58 29.43 32.27
CA GLN A 196 31.39 29.57 31.43
C GLN A 196 30.12 30.01 32.18
N GLN A 197 30.22 30.24 33.50
CA GLN A 197 29.09 30.64 34.36
C GLN A 197 27.83 29.76 34.25
N ARG A 198 27.99 28.45 33.99
CA ARG A 198 26.84 27.54 33.83
C ARG A 198 26.16 27.28 35.17
N ALA A 199 24.89 26.89 35.09
CA ALA A 199 24.10 26.50 36.25
C ALA A 199 24.72 25.26 36.92
N GLY A 200 25.09 25.41 38.19
CA GLY A 200 25.66 24.32 38.98
C GLY A 200 25.12 24.29 40.39
N ALA A 201 25.65 23.35 41.17
CA ALA A 201 25.34 23.19 42.58
C ALA A 201 26.55 22.63 43.33
N LEU A 202 26.59 22.82 44.66
CA LEU A 202 27.45 22.02 45.52
C LEU A 202 26.61 20.91 46.13
N LEU A 203 27.08 19.68 46.01
CA LEU A 203 26.59 18.54 46.77
C LEU A 203 27.52 18.33 47.96
N LEU A 204 26.98 18.47 49.17
CA LEU A 204 27.71 18.41 50.43
C LEU A 204 27.29 17.17 51.22
N LEU A 205 28.29 16.47 51.77
CA LEU A 205 28.08 15.32 52.64
C LEU A 205 28.87 15.53 53.94
N PRO A 206 28.22 15.57 55.11
CA PRO A 206 28.91 15.85 56.37
C PRO A 206 29.79 14.66 56.79
N VAL A 207 30.88 15.00 57.45
CA VAL A 207 31.84 14.08 58.08
C VAL A 207 31.85 14.37 59.58
N TYR A 208 31.67 13.34 60.39
CA TYR A 208 31.69 13.43 61.85
C TYR A 208 32.89 12.65 62.38
N ARG A 209 33.48 13.11 63.49
CA ARG A 209 34.59 12.40 64.14
C ARG A 209 34.08 11.10 64.77
N GLY A 210 34.74 9.98 64.47
CA GLY A 210 34.47 8.69 65.11
C GLY A 210 33.53 7.75 64.35
N GLY A 211 33.38 7.91 63.03
CA GLY A 211 32.79 6.92 62.14
C GLY A 211 31.29 6.67 62.18
N GLY A 212 30.53 7.40 63.01
CA GLY A 212 29.08 7.26 63.12
C GLY A 212 28.33 8.60 63.12
N VAL A 213 27.14 8.63 62.50
CA VAL A 213 26.20 9.76 62.63
C VAL A 213 25.39 9.56 63.90
N SER A 214 25.62 10.40 64.93
CA SER A 214 24.84 10.35 66.18
C SER A 214 23.37 10.66 65.91
N THR A 215 22.44 9.94 66.54
CA THR A 215 21.00 10.24 66.49
C THR A 215 20.63 11.47 67.31
N ASP A 216 21.45 11.85 68.29
CA ASP A 216 21.30 13.08 69.08
C ASP A 216 21.83 14.30 68.30
N PRO A 217 20.98 15.32 68.02
CA PRO A 217 21.38 16.52 67.31
C PRO A 217 22.53 17.30 67.96
N GLU A 218 22.59 17.37 69.29
CA GLU A 218 23.64 18.12 69.98
C GLU A 218 24.99 17.40 69.88
N ALA A 219 25.03 16.10 70.18
CA ALA A 219 26.23 15.28 69.98
C ALA A 219 26.67 15.23 68.50
N ARG A 220 25.73 15.27 67.55
CA ARG A 220 26.03 15.34 66.11
C ARG A 220 26.69 16.67 65.73
N ALA A 221 26.16 17.79 66.21
CA ALA A 221 26.75 19.10 65.97
C ALA A 221 28.16 19.22 66.57
N ALA A 222 28.37 18.70 67.78
CA ALA A 222 29.66 18.73 68.48
C ALA A 222 30.73 17.84 67.82
N SER A 223 30.33 16.78 67.11
CA SER A 223 31.24 15.85 66.43
C SER A 223 31.51 16.21 64.97
N LEU A 224 30.90 17.28 64.42
CA LEU A 224 31.11 17.69 63.04
C LEU A 224 32.59 18.01 62.79
N HIS A 225 33.20 17.25 61.88
CA HIS A 225 34.57 17.47 61.44
C HIS A 225 34.63 18.38 60.20
N GLY A 226 33.65 18.26 59.30
CA GLY A 226 33.57 19.05 58.09
C GLY A 226 32.66 18.40 57.05
N TRP A 227 32.92 18.66 55.77
CA TRP A 227 32.18 18.07 54.65
C TRP A 227 33.12 17.55 53.59
N VAL A 228 32.77 16.41 52.99
CA VAL A 228 33.21 16.11 51.64
C VAL A 228 32.19 16.72 50.69
N TYR A 229 32.65 17.41 49.66
CA TYR A 229 31.77 18.06 48.69
C TYR A 229 32.22 17.82 47.26
N SER A 230 31.28 18.00 46.33
CA SER A 230 31.56 18.07 44.90
C SER A 230 30.86 19.27 44.27
N PRO A 231 31.55 20.08 43.45
CA PRO A 231 30.90 20.96 42.50
C PRO A 231 30.28 20.14 41.35
N LEU A 232 29.03 20.43 41.03
CA LEU A 232 28.26 19.79 39.97
C LEU A 232 27.87 20.80 38.90
N VAL A 233 28.07 20.42 37.63
CA VAL A 233 27.58 21.17 36.47
C VAL A 233 26.37 20.43 35.91
N TYR A 234 25.19 21.03 36.01
CA TYR A 234 23.94 20.34 35.66
C TYR A 234 23.87 19.95 34.19
N GLU A 235 24.36 20.80 33.27
CA GLU A 235 24.36 20.51 31.82
C GLU A 235 25.15 19.23 31.48
N GLU A 236 26.24 18.96 32.19
CA GLU A 236 27.08 17.79 31.99
C GLU A 236 26.51 16.56 32.70
N LEU A 237 26.02 16.73 33.92
CA LEU A 237 25.40 15.67 34.72
C LEU A 237 24.11 15.17 34.06
N LEU A 238 23.29 16.12 33.63
CA LEU A 238 21.96 15.93 33.07
C LEU A 238 21.93 15.96 31.54
N ASN A 239 23.08 15.70 30.89
CA ASN A 239 23.24 15.85 29.45
C ASN A 239 22.10 15.15 28.67
N PRO A 240 21.27 15.90 27.92
CA PRO A 240 20.10 15.35 27.23
C PRO A 240 20.45 14.32 26.16
N ALA A 241 21.66 14.33 25.57
CA ALA A 241 22.10 13.28 24.65
C ALA A 241 22.33 11.92 25.35
N ARG A 242 22.49 11.91 26.68
CA ARG A 242 22.70 10.71 27.50
C ARG A 242 21.50 10.38 28.39
N ILE A 243 20.49 11.25 28.45
CA ILE A 243 19.29 11.14 29.30
C ILE A 243 18.00 11.12 28.47
N GLY A 244 18.10 11.38 27.16
CA GLY A 244 16.96 11.40 26.29
C GLY A 244 16.43 10.02 25.95
N ALA A 245 15.10 9.88 26.00
CA ALA A 245 14.33 8.79 25.41
C ALA A 245 14.44 8.75 23.87
N GLN A 246 15.66 8.75 23.31
CA GLN A 246 15.96 8.68 21.87
C GLN A 246 15.21 9.72 21.01
N GLY A 247 14.98 10.92 21.56
CA GLY A 247 14.22 11.98 20.87
C GLY A 247 12.69 11.81 20.89
N MET A 248 12.16 10.82 21.62
CA MET A 248 10.72 10.57 21.72
C MET A 248 10.00 11.61 22.59
N ILE A 249 10.66 12.11 23.63
CA ILE A 249 10.14 13.18 24.47
C ILE A 249 11.09 14.36 24.44
N ARG A 250 10.51 15.55 24.56
CA ARG A 250 11.23 16.77 24.89
C ARG A 250 10.98 17.08 26.36
N PHE A 251 11.99 17.60 27.03
CA PHE A 251 11.88 17.92 28.44
C PHE A 251 12.73 19.13 28.83
N GLY A 252 12.32 19.78 29.91
CA GLY A 252 13.04 20.83 30.60
C GLY A 252 13.07 20.52 32.10
N ILE A 253 14.17 20.88 32.76
CA ILE A 253 14.37 20.65 34.19
C ILE A 253 14.62 21.99 34.87
N ALA A 254 13.87 22.24 35.93
CA ALA A 254 14.03 23.40 36.79
C ALA A 254 14.14 22.96 38.26
N GLN A 255 14.79 23.77 39.08
CA GLN A 255 14.85 23.60 40.53
C GLN A 255 13.98 24.66 41.19
N LEU A 256 13.15 24.27 42.16
CA LEU A 256 12.37 25.22 42.93
C LEU A 256 13.26 25.88 43.99
N ASN A 257 13.24 27.21 44.04
CA ASN A 257 13.89 27.95 45.11
C ASN A 257 13.05 27.90 46.41
N ALA A 258 13.57 28.46 47.50
CA ALA A 258 12.88 28.48 48.79
C ALA A 258 11.54 29.26 48.79
N LYS A 259 11.28 30.09 47.77
CA LYS A 259 10.01 30.79 47.56
C LYS A 259 9.04 30.02 46.66
N GLY A 260 9.43 28.84 46.16
CA GLY A 260 8.66 28.02 45.23
C GLY A 260 8.75 28.45 43.77
N GLU A 261 9.65 29.38 43.42
CA GLU A 261 9.86 29.82 42.04
C GLU A 261 10.80 28.86 41.30
N ALA A 262 10.46 28.50 40.06
CA ALA A 262 11.24 27.57 39.26
C ALA A 262 12.41 28.29 38.57
N GLN A 263 13.63 27.90 38.93
CA GLN A 263 14.86 28.34 38.28
C GLN A 263 15.35 27.27 37.30
N ALA A 264 15.52 27.63 36.04
CA ALA A 264 15.92 26.68 35.00
C ALA A 264 17.32 26.11 35.28
N VAL A 265 17.42 24.78 35.19
CA VAL A 265 18.63 24.00 35.41
C VAL A 265 19.14 23.42 34.10
N LEU A 266 18.24 22.86 33.30
CA LEU A 266 18.53 22.37 31.97
C LEU A 266 17.41 22.80 31.02
N THR A 267 17.81 23.53 30.00
CA THR A 267 16.95 23.98 28.92
C THR A 267 17.35 23.20 27.68
N SER A 268 16.59 22.18 27.29
CA SER A 268 16.77 21.62 25.94
C SER A 268 16.51 22.76 24.93
N GLN A 269 17.28 22.83 23.83
CA GLN A 269 17.37 23.99 22.92
C GLN A 269 16.04 24.50 22.31
N GLU A 270 14.88 23.90 22.62
CA GLU A 270 13.56 24.34 22.16
C GLU A 270 12.59 24.75 23.28
N SER A 271 12.98 24.68 24.56
CA SER A 271 12.06 24.92 25.68
C SER A 271 12.55 26.06 26.56
N ALA A 272 12.49 27.30 26.07
CA ALA A 272 12.77 28.49 26.89
C ALA A 272 11.94 28.44 28.18
N ALA A 273 12.63 28.63 29.31
CA ALA A 273 12.07 28.52 30.66
C ALA A 273 10.75 29.28 30.79
N GLY A 274 9.67 28.57 31.13
CA GLY A 274 8.34 29.15 31.33
C GLY A 274 7.44 29.23 30.10
N THR A 275 7.89 28.77 28.92
CA THR A 275 7.01 28.67 27.75
C THR A 275 6.22 27.36 27.84
N PRO A 276 4.87 27.38 27.82
CA PRO A 276 4.09 26.16 27.76
C PRO A 276 4.52 25.32 26.56
N ALA A 277 4.50 23.99 26.70
CA ALA A 277 4.70 23.06 25.58
C ALA A 277 3.93 23.61 24.36
N PRO A 278 4.57 23.85 23.19
CA PRO A 278 3.87 24.41 22.05
C PRO A 278 2.59 23.64 21.78
N ALA A 279 1.57 24.39 21.36
CA ALA A 279 0.16 24.00 21.28
C ALA A 279 -0.14 22.73 20.44
N LEU A 280 0.89 22.05 19.94
CA LEU A 280 0.84 20.93 19.01
C LEU A 280 1.25 19.57 19.64
N SER A 281 1.77 19.52 20.87
CA SER A 281 2.03 18.23 21.53
C SER A 281 0.74 17.60 22.03
N ARG A 282 0.49 16.33 21.66
CA ARG A 282 -0.66 15.54 22.13
C ARG A 282 -0.59 15.20 23.61
N PHE A 283 0.61 15.02 24.16
CA PHE A 283 0.82 14.71 25.57
C PHE A 283 1.81 15.70 26.18
N ALA A 284 1.48 16.19 27.37
CA ALA A 284 2.37 17.02 28.18
C ALA A 284 2.11 16.72 29.66
N THR A 285 3.16 16.73 30.46
CA THR A 285 3.07 16.52 31.90
C THR A 285 4.16 17.28 32.64
N THR A 286 3.89 17.54 33.91
CA THR A 286 4.84 18.15 34.84
C THR A 286 4.96 17.23 36.04
N ARG A 287 6.19 16.83 36.36
CA ARG A 287 6.52 15.94 37.46
C ARG A 287 7.45 16.62 38.44
N THR A 288 7.38 16.22 39.69
CA THR A 288 8.24 16.73 40.76
C THR A 288 9.13 15.62 41.30
N LEU A 289 10.42 15.89 41.40
CA LEU A 289 11.43 14.96 41.92
C LEU A 289 12.09 15.57 43.16
N GLN A 290 12.24 14.79 44.21
CA GLN A 290 13.00 15.19 45.40
C GLN A 290 14.39 14.59 45.32
N ILE A 291 15.40 15.43 45.18
CA ILE A 291 16.81 15.03 45.13
C ILE A 291 17.52 15.71 46.30
N ALA A 292 18.03 14.91 47.23
CA ALA A 292 18.52 15.39 48.53
C ALA A 292 17.44 16.26 49.21
N ASN A 293 17.76 17.54 49.47
CA ASN A 293 16.85 18.52 50.07
C ASN A 293 16.20 19.47 49.06
N GLN A 294 16.36 19.22 47.76
CA GLN A 294 15.94 20.13 46.70
C GLN A 294 14.82 19.50 45.86
N THR A 295 13.84 20.32 45.50
CA THR A 295 12.73 19.92 44.65
C THR A 295 12.98 20.33 43.20
N PHE A 296 13.04 19.34 42.32
CA PHE A 296 13.16 19.52 40.88
C PHE A 296 11.80 19.38 40.21
N VAL A 297 11.56 20.18 39.18
CA VAL A 297 10.39 20.11 38.31
C VAL A 297 10.84 19.67 36.94
N VAL A 298 10.30 18.56 36.47
CA VAL A 298 10.53 18.01 35.14
C VAL A 298 9.28 18.26 34.31
N GLN A 299 9.40 19.12 33.32
CA GLN A 299 8.35 19.37 32.33
C GLN A 299 8.67 18.55 31.09
N ALA A 300 7.73 17.74 30.63
CA ALA A 300 7.95 16.87 29.48
C ALA A 300 6.74 16.85 28.54
N ALA A 301 7.00 16.72 27.25
CA ALA A 301 5.96 16.66 26.22
C ALA A 301 6.34 15.70 25.09
N SER A 302 5.32 15.17 24.41
CA SER A 302 5.51 14.32 23.21
C SER A 302 6.13 15.13 22.08
N THR A 303 6.98 14.46 21.30
CA THR A 303 7.56 15.01 20.06
C THR A 303 6.83 14.47 18.83
N ALA A 304 7.07 15.09 17.67
CA ALA A 304 6.59 14.57 16.39
C ALA A 304 7.08 13.14 16.11
N LEU A 305 8.29 12.77 16.54
CA LEU A 305 8.84 11.42 16.37
C LEU A 305 8.06 10.38 17.18
N PHE A 306 7.71 10.71 18.42
CA PHE A 306 6.85 9.84 19.24
C PHE A 306 5.45 9.72 18.64
N GLU A 307 4.88 10.85 18.20
CA GLU A 307 3.53 10.86 17.63
C GLU A 307 3.47 10.11 16.30
N ALA A 308 4.51 10.14 15.47
CA ALA A 308 4.59 9.36 14.23
C ALA A 308 4.56 7.84 14.47
N GLY A 309 4.81 7.36 15.69
CA GLY A 309 4.78 5.95 16.06
C GLY A 309 3.40 5.33 16.22
N PHE A 310 2.32 6.11 16.06
CA PHE A 310 0.94 5.66 16.25
C PHE A 310 0.04 6.02 15.06
N ASP A 311 -0.90 5.13 14.73
CA ASP A 311 -1.87 5.36 13.65
C ASP A 311 -3.07 6.18 14.13
N TRP A 312 -2.87 7.50 14.25
CA TRP A 312 -3.93 8.44 14.67
C TRP A 312 -5.10 8.54 13.68
N LEU A 313 -4.88 8.17 12.41
CA LEU A 313 -5.90 8.23 11.34
C LEU A 313 -6.68 6.92 11.21
N GLY A 314 -6.18 5.81 11.74
CA GLY A 314 -6.82 4.49 11.73
C GLY A 314 -8.32 4.51 12.11
N PRO A 315 -8.71 5.09 13.26
CA PRO A 315 -10.12 5.21 13.66
C PRO A 315 -11.00 5.93 12.62
N TRP A 316 -10.48 6.99 12.00
CA TRP A 316 -11.21 7.78 11.01
C TRP A 316 -11.30 7.08 9.65
N ARG A 317 -10.25 6.34 9.26
CA ARG A 317 -10.28 5.47 8.08
C ARG A 317 -11.32 4.36 8.23
N LEU A 318 -11.41 3.75 9.41
CA LEU A 318 -12.45 2.77 9.74
C LEU A 318 -13.85 3.40 9.69
N ALA A 319 -14.01 4.60 10.27
CA ALA A 319 -15.26 5.34 10.25
C ALA A 319 -15.74 5.63 8.81
N LEU A 320 -14.82 6.08 7.95
CA LEU A 320 -15.09 6.35 6.55
C LEU A 320 -15.48 5.07 5.79
N ALA A 321 -14.69 4.00 5.93
CA ALA A 321 -14.95 2.73 5.27
C ALA A 321 -16.30 2.13 5.69
N GLY A 322 -16.59 2.10 6.99
CA GLY A 322 -17.88 1.61 7.50
C GLY A 322 -19.05 2.50 7.10
N GLY A 323 -18.85 3.81 6.99
CA GLY A 323 -19.85 4.74 6.45
C GLY A 323 -20.18 4.46 4.98
N VAL A 324 -19.16 4.24 4.13
CA VAL A 324 -19.35 3.86 2.72
C VAL A 324 -20.08 2.52 2.60
N VAL A 325 -19.69 1.51 3.39
CA VAL A 325 -20.36 0.19 3.39
C VAL A 325 -21.83 0.32 3.83
N SER A 326 -22.10 1.10 4.87
CA SER A 326 -23.48 1.33 5.37
C SER A 326 -24.35 2.05 4.32
N LEU A 327 -23.78 3.02 3.60
CA LEU A 327 -24.45 3.73 2.51
C LEU A 327 -24.75 2.79 1.33
N LEU A 328 -23.77 1.98 0.91
CA LEU A 328 -23.95 1.01 -0.16
C LEU A 328 -25.01 -0.03 0.21
N LEU A 329 -25.02 -0.54 1.45
CA LEU A 329 -26.01 -1.50 1.92
C LEU A 329 -27.42 -0.89 2.00
N ALA A 330 -27.53 0.36 2.45
CA ALA A 330 -28.79 1.10 2.43
C ALA A 330 -29.30 1.32 0.99
N LEU A 331 -28.40 1.67 0.06
CA LEU A 331 -28.71 1.87 -1.35
C LEU A 331 -29.15 0.57 -2.02
N THR A 332 -28.48 -0.56 -1.76
CA THR A 332 -28.88 -1.87 -2.31
C THR A 332 -30.23 -2.30 -1.78
N ILE A 333 -30.51 -2.15 -0.48
CA ILE A 333 -31.84 -2.43 0.09
C ILE A 333 -32.90 -1.54 -0.53
N TRP A 334 -32.61 -0.24 -0.70
CA TRP A 334 -33.52 0.67 -1.38
C TRP A 334 -33.79 0.25 -2.82
N LEU A 335 -32.75 -0.08 -3.60
CA LEU A 335 -32.86 -0.55 -4.98
C LEU A 335 -33.64 -1.86 -5.07
N LEU A 336 -33.39 -2.82 -4.18
CA LEU A 336 -34.11 -4.10 -4.15
C LEU A 336 -35.58 -3.92 -3.78
N MET A 337 -35.90 -3.08 -2.79
CA MET A 337 -37.29 -2.83 -2.43
C MET A 337 -38.02 -1.99 -3.48
N SER A 338 -37.36 -0.98 -4.04
CA SER A 338 -37.90 -0.21 -5.18
C SER A 338 -38.09 -1.10 -6.39
N GLY A 339 -37.15 -2.00 -6.68
CA GLY A 339 -37.25 -3.00 -7.75
C GLY A 339 -38.41 -3.97 -7.52
N ARG A 340 -38.55 -4.51 -6.29
CA ARG A 340 -39.68 -5.37 -5.92
C ARG A 340 -41.03 -4.65 -6.07
N ASN A 341 -41.14 -3.42 -5.59
CA ASN A 341 -42.37 -2.64 -5.71
C ASN A 341 -42.71 -2.35 -7.19
N ARG A 342 -41.72 -2.09 -8.03
CA ARG A 342 -41.92 -1.94 -9.49
C ARG A 342 -42.33 -3.25 -10.14
N ALA A 343 -41.64 -4.36 -9.82
CA ALA A 343 -41.94 -5.67 -10.39
C ALA A 343 -43.35 -6.15 -10.05
N LEU A 344 -43.83 -5.87 -8.83
CA LEU A 344 -45.21 -6.14 -8.44
C LEU A 344 -46.21 -5.31 -9.26
N ALA A 345 -45.93 -4.02 -9.47
CA ALA A 345 -46.77 -3.16 -10.31
C ALA A 345 -46.80 -3.63 -11.77
N THR A 346 -45.65 -4.00 -12.35
CA THR A 346 -45.58 -4.52 -13.72
C THR A 346 -46.26 -5.88 -13.86
N ALA A 347 -46.20 -6.74 -12.84
CA ALA A 347 -46.90 -8.02 -12.84
C ALA A 347 -48.43 -7.83 -12.85
N GLU A 348 -48.96 -6.87 -12.08
CA GLU A 348 -50.37 -6.50 -12.13
C GLU A 348 -50.76 -6.01 -13.54
N GLU A 349 -49.92 -5.16 -14.15
CA GLU A 349 -50.13 -4.64 -15.51
C GLU A 349 -50.09 -5.76 -16.59
N LEU A 350 -49.15 -6.69 -16.50
CA LEU A 350 -49.02 -7.83 -17.43
C LEU A 350 -50.20 -8.80 -17.32
N THR A 351 -50.70 -9.03 -16.10
CA THR A 351 -51.89 -9.87 -15.87
C THR A 351 -53.14 -9.24 -16.48
N GLN A 352 -53.20 -7.92 -16.48
CA GLN A 352 -54.25 -7.14 -17.14
C GLN A 352 -54.09 -7.19 -18.67
N SER A 353 -52.86 -7.17 -19.18
CA SER A 353 -52.52 -7.35 -20.60
C SER A 353 -52.89 -8.76 -21.12
N LEU A 354 -52.62 -9.83 -20.37
CA LEU A 354 -53.00 -11.20 -20.77
C LEU A 354 -54.53 -11.38 -20.93
N ARG A 355 -55.31 -10.73 -20.05
CA ARG A 355 -56.78 -10.69 -20.19
C ARG A 355 -57.21 -9.98 -21.47
N SER A 356 -56.50 -8.93 -21.90
CA SER A 356 -56.81 -8.25 -23.16
C SER A 356 -56.38 -9.08 -24.38
N THR A 357 -55.32 -9.88 -24.30
CA THR A 357 -54.93 -10.83 -25.37
C THR A 357 -55.97 -11.94 -25.58
N TYR A 358 -56.58 -12.45 -24.50
CA TYR A 358 -57.65 -13.45 -24.61
C TYR A 358 -58.90 -12.88 -25.31
N GLN A 359 -59.24 -11.63 -25.02
CA GLN A 359 -60.27 -10.89 -25.75
C GLN A 359 -59.88 -10.64 -27.22
N GLN A 360 -58.59 -10.47 -27.52
CA GLN A 360 -58.11 -10.34 -28.90
C GLN A 360 -58.27 -11.61 -29.74
N MET A 361 -58.24 -12.80 -29.14
CA MET A 361 -58.39 -14.07 -29.87
C MET A 361 -59.85 -14.33 -30.28
N GLU A 362 -60.81 -13.96 -29.43
CA GLU A 362 -62.23 -13.97 -29.76
C GLU A 362 -62.54 -12.92 -30.83
N LEU A 363 -61.95 -11.74 -30.66
CA LEU A 363 -61.94 -10.69 -31.67
C LEU A 363 -61.23 -11.16 -32.96
N ALA A 364 -60.26 -12.08 -32.90
CA ALA A 364 -59.54 -12.61 -34.07
C ALA A 364 -60.42 -13.49 -34.97
N ASN A 365 -61.39 -14.20 -34.40
CA ASN A 365 -62.32 -15.08 -35.13
C ASN A 365 -63.46 -14.27 -35.79
N GLN A 366 -63.99 -13.29 -35.05
CA GLN A 366 -64.83 -12.25 -35.64
C GLN A 366 -64.06 -11.47 -36.69
N ARG A 367 -62.80 -11.12 -36.40
CA ARG A 367 -61.87 -10.54 -37.37
C ARG A 367 -61.65 -11.46 -38.54
N MET A 368 -61.59 -12.80 -38.46
CA MET A 368 -61.38 -13.64 -39.66
C MET A 368 -62.54 -13.50 -40.67
N LYS A 369 -63.79 -13.52 -40.19
CA LYS A 369 -64.98 -13.22 -41.01
C LYS A 369 -64.95 -11.79 -41.54
N THR A 370 -64.63 -10.84 -40.66
CA THR A 370 -64.43 -9.45 -41.04
C THR A 370 -63.22 -9.27 -41.97
N VAL A 371 -62.20 -10.12 -41.94
CA VAL A 371 -60.95 -10.08 -42.72
C VAL A 371 -61.18 -10.68 -44.09
N LEU A 372 -62.07 -11.67 -44.23
CA LEU A 372 -62.52 -12.11 -45.54
C LEU A 372 -63.38 -11.02 -46.20
N GLU A 373 -64.40 -10.51 -45.50
CA GLU A 373 -65.31 -9.47 -46.01
C GLU A 373 -64.61 -8.13 -46.24
N ALA A 374 -63.77 -7.70 -45.31
CA ALA A 374 -62.96 -6.50 -45.41
C ALA A 374 -61.54 -6.79 -45.96
N SER A 375 -61.31 -7.96 -46.56
CA SER A 375 -60.01 -8.25 -47.21
C SER A 375 -59.79 -7.18 -48.25
N PRO A 376 -58.64 -6.48 -48.30
CA PRO A 376 -58.42 -5.38 -49.23
C PRO A 376 -58.24 -5.86 -50.68
N PHE A 377 -58.25 -7.17 -50.89
CA PHE A 377 -58.09 -7.80 -52.19
C PHE A 377 -59.42 -8.41 -52.60
N GLY A 378 -59.78 -8.19 -53.84
CA GLY A 378 -60.98 -8.74 -54.41
C GLY A 378 -60.86 -10.25 -54.43
N MET A 379 -61.58 -10.93 -53.56
CA MET A 379 -61.57 -12.38 -53.50
C MET A 379 -62.88 -12.91 -54.02
N LEU A 380 -62.74 -13.79 -55.01
CA LEU A 380 -63.84 -14.41 -55.71
C LEU A 380 -63.58 -15.91 -55.71
N ILE A 381 -64.60 -16.72 -55.44
CA ILE A 381 -64.56 -18.16 -55.69
C ILE A 381 -65.43 -18.40 -56.91
N ALA A 382 -64.89 -19.11 -57.90
CA ALA A 382 -65.62 -19.48 -59.09
C ALA A 382 -65.80 -21.00 -59.18
N ASP A 383 -66.96 -21.41 -59.66
CA ASP A 383 -67.26 -22.81 -59.95
C ASP A 383 -66.61 -23.29 -61.26
N GLU A 384 -66.82 -24.56 -61.60
CA GLU A 384 -66.24 -25.19 -62.79
C GLU A 384 -66.72 -24.58 -64.13
N LYS A 385 -67.76 -23.74 -64.11
CA LYS A 385 -68.27 -23.03 -65.29
C LYS A 385 -67.73 -21.60 -65.38
N GLY A 386 -67.00 -21.13 -64.36
CA GLY A 386 -66.44 -19.79 -64.27
C GLY A 386 -67.42 -18.75 -63.74
N SER A 387 -68.49 -19.20 -63.09
CA SER A 387 -69.47 -18.36 -62.39
C SER A 387 -69.02 -18.16 -60.94
N ILE A 388 -69.12 -16.93 -60.44
CA ILE A 388 -68.68 -16.57 -59.09
C ILE A 388 -69.69 -17.08 -58.06
N THR A 389 -69.26 -17.88 -57.10
CA THR A 389 -70.11 -18.47 -56.04
C THR A 389 -69.90 -17.84 -54.68
N LEU A 390 -68.79 -17.13 -54.49
CA LEU A 390 -68.52 -16.33 -53.29
C LEU A 390 -67.70 -15.11 -53.68
N ALA A 391 -68.10 -13.95 -53.18
CA ALA A 391 -67.39 -12.69 -53.34
C ALA A 391 -67.36 -11.97 -51.99
N ASN A 392 -66.22 -11.38 -51.67
CA ASN A 392 -66.11 -10.51 -50.50
C ASN A 392 -66.43 -9.05 -50.85
N ALA A 393 -66.71 -8.22 -49.84
CA ALA A 393 -67.06 -6.82 -50.05
C ALA A 393 -65.98 -5.98 -50.78
N ALA A 394 -64.70 -6.38 -50.75
CA ALA A 394 -63.70 -5.70 -51.56
C ALA A 394 -63.72 -6.08 -53.02
N ALA A 395 -64.13 -7.29 -53.40
CA ALA A 395 -64.36 -7.59 -54.81
C ALA A 395 -65.52 -6.74 -55.35
N GLU A 396 -66.55 -6.50 -54.52
CA GLU A 396 -67.64 -5.56 -54.81
C GLU A 396 -67.12 -4.14 -55.04
N HIS A 397 -66.28 -3.63 -54.13
CA HIS A 397 -65.71 -2.28 -54.25
C HIS A 397 -64.65 -2.13 -55.37
N ILE A 398 -63.75 -3.10 -55.50
CA ILE A 398 -62.64 -3.09 -56.48
C ILE A 398 -63.18 -3.16 -57.90
N PHE A 399 -64.34 -3.79 -58.10
CA PHE A 399 -64.95 -3.89 -59.42
C PHE A 399 -66.20 -3.04 -59.59
N GLY A 400 -66.73 -2.44 -58.52
CA GLY A 400 -67.90 -1.55 -58.55
C GLY A 400 -69.24 -2.26 -58.77
N TYR A 401 -69.34 -3.55 -58.43
CA TYR A 401 -70.56 -4.36 -58.53
C TYR A 401 -71.11 -4.66 -57.13
N GLU A 402 -72.43 -4.78 -56.97
CA GLU A 402 -73.03 -5.14 -55.67
C GLU A 402 -73.01 -6.66 -55.42
N LYS A 403 -73.06 -7.07 -54.13
CA LYS A 403 -72.96 -8.48 -53.69
C LYS A 403 -73.82 -9.46 -54.49
N ASN A 404 -75.10 -9.14 -54.67
CA ASN A 404 -76.05 -10.02 -55.35
C ASN A 404 -75.92 -9.97 -56.89
N GLU A 405 -75.16 -9.02 -57.43
CA GLU A 405 -74.85 -8.93 -58.87
C GLU A 405 -73.56 -9.67 -59.24
N LEU A 406 -72.65 -9.87 -58.27
CA LEU A 406 -71.40 -10.61 -58.46
C LEU A 406 -71.61 -12.12 -58.34
N ILE A 407 -72.49 -12.59 -57.47
CA ILE A 407 -72.83 -14.01 -57.38
C ILE A 407 -73.54 -14.45 -58.66
N ASP A 408 -73.13 -15.59 -59.20
CA ASP A 408 -73.50 -16.17 -60.49
C ASP A 408 -73.02 -15.38 -61.74
N LEU A 409 -72.30 -14.27 -61.56
CA LEU A 409 -71.71 -13.49 -62.65
C LEU A 409 -70.49 -14.20 -63.26
N PRO A 410 -70.33 -14.20 -64.59
CA PRO A 410 -69.15 -14.78 -65.22
C PRO A 410 -67.92 -13.85 -65.08
N ILE A 411 -66.78 -14.44 -64.66
CA ILE A 411 -65.51 -13.72 -64.42
C ILE A 411 -65.03 -12.87 -65.62
N ALA A 412 -65.39 -13.25 -66.85
CA ALA A 412 -65.00 -12.52 -68.07
C ALA A 412 -65.47 -11.06 -68.11
N ARG A 413 -66.44 -10.66 -67.28
CA ARG A 413 -66.90 -9.26 -67.17
C ARG A 413 -65.92 -8.32 -66.46
N LEU A 414 -65.10 -8.84 -65.54
CA LEU A 414 -64.13 -8.09 -64.72
C LEU A 414 -62.80 -7.82 -65.44
N VAL A 415 -62.73 -8.20 -66.72
CA VAL A 415 -61.56 -8.09 -67.58
C VAL A 415 -61.83 -7.06 -68.69
N PRO A 416 -60.87 -6.19 -69.04
CA PRO A 416 -61.04 -5.15 -70.07
C PRO A 416 -61.52 -5.71 -71.40
N VAL A 417 -62.37 -4.95 -72.10
CA VAL A 417 -63.06 -5.40 -73.33
C VAL A 417 -62.08 -5.92 -74.38
N ALA A 418 -60.94 -5.25 -74.55
CA ALA A 418 -59.89 -5.63 -75.50
C ALA A 418 -59.21 -6.98 -75.17
N ALA A 419 -59.31 -7.47 -73.93
CA ALA A 419 -58.62 -8.67 -73.44
C ALA A 419 -59.54 -9.90 -73.25
N ARG A 420 -60.86 -9.77 -73.41
CA ARG A 420 -61.85 -10.84 -73.08
C ARG A 420 -61.74 -12.11 -73.94
N ALA A 421 -61.56 -11.96 -75.26
CA ALA A 421 -61.44 -13.12 -76.16
C ALA A 421 -60.21 -13.98 -75.85
N HIS A 422 -59.09 -13.32 -75.48
CA HIS A 422 -57.86 -13.98 -75.06
C HIS A 422 -57.99 -14.61 -73.65
N HIS A 423 -58.74 -13.98 -72.75
CA HIS A 423 -59.03 -14.50 -71.41
C HIS A 423 -59.90 -15.77 -71.45
N GLN A 424 -60.92 -15.84 -72.32
CA GLN A 424 -61.81 -17.01 -72.44
C GLN A 424 -61.07 -18.26 -72.95
N THR A 425 -60.14 -18.09 -73.89
CA THR A 425 -59.28 -19.18 -74.38
C THR A 425 -58.37 -19.72 -73.26
N ARG A 426 -57.75 -18.83 -72.48
CA ARG A 426 -56.91 -19.20 -71.32
C ARG A 426 -57.67 -19.87 -70.18
N MET A 427 -58.95 -19.57 -70.01
CA MET A 427 -59.82 -20.18 -69.00
C MET A 427 -60.13 -21.65 -69.34
N ALA A 428 -60.37 -21.96 -70.62
CA ALA A 428 -60.58 -23.33 -71.10
C ALA A 428 -59.31 -24.19 -70.95
N GLU A 429 -58.14 -23.61 -71.23
CA GLU A 429 -56.83 -24.24 -71.03
C GLU A 429 -56.53 -24.51 -69.55
N TYR A 430 -56.82 -23.55 -68.65
CA TYR A 430 -56.67 -23.73 -67.20
C TYR A 430 -57.62 -24.79 -66.64
N LYS A 431 -58.82 -24.94 -67.21
CA LYS A 431 -59.78 -25.97 -66.79
C LYS A 431 -59.34 -27.40 -67.16
N ALA A 432 -58.69 -27.58 -68.30
CA ALA A 432 -58.19 -28.89 -68.74
C ALA A 432 -57.01 -29.39 -67.89
N ALA A 433 -56.25 -28.48 -67.27
CA ALA A 433 -55.14 -28.78 -66.38
C ALA A 433 -55.01 -27.69 -65.29
N PRO A 434 -55.80 -27.76 -64.21
CA PRO A 434 -55.85 -26.71 -63.19
C PRO A 434 -54.62 -26.73 -62.31
N THR A 435 -53.82 -25.67 -62.41
CA THR A 435 -52.60 -25.49 -61.61
C THR A 435 -52.52 -24.06 -61.08
N PRO A 436 -52.13 -23.83 -59.82
CA PRO A 436 -51.86 -22.51 -59.27
C PRO A 436 -51.10 -21.58 -60.22
N ARG A 437 -51.62 -20.36 -60.44
CA ARG A 437 -51.03 -19.41 -61.40
C ARG A 437 -51.14 -17.97 -60.93
N ARG A 438 -50.04 -17.23 -61.07
CA ARG A 438 -49.95 -15.79 -60.75
C ARG A 438 -49.73 -14.96 -62.00
N MET A 439 -50.38 -13.81 -62.08
CA MET A 439 -50.41 -12.93 -63.25
C MET A 439 -50.18 -11.47 -62.81
N GLY A 440 -49.33 -10.73 -63.54
CA GLY A 440 -49.10 -9.29 -63.31
C GLY A 440 -47.72 -8.87 -62.77
N ALA A 441 -46.78 -9.80 -62.58
CA ALA A 441 -45.49 -9.51 -61.93
C ALA A 441 -44.49 -8.68 -62.77
N ASN A 442 -44.61 -8.61 -64.11
CA ASN A 442 -43.63 -7.93 -65.00
C ASN A 442 -44.24 -7.16 -66.18
N ARG A 443 -45.57 -7.06 -66.24
CA ARG A 443 -46.33 -6.22 -67.17
C ARG A 443 -47.53 -5.71 -66.41
N ARG A 444 -47.89 -4.44 -66.63
CA ARG A 444 -49.05 -3.79 -66.01
C ARG A 444 -50.32 -4.52 -66.45
N LEU A 445 -50.71 -5.52 -65.68
CA LEU A 445 -51.99 -6.20 -65.86
C LEU A 445 -53.04 -5.24 -65.31
N SER A 446 -54.10 -5.04 -66.07
CA SER A 446 -55.19 -4.15 -65.69
C SER A 446 -56.48 -4.94 -65.58
N ALA A 447 -57.23 -4.70 -64.52
CA ALA A 447 -58.60 -5.17 -64.40
C ALA A 447 -59.56 -4.03 -64.71
N CYS A 448 -60.81 -4.36 -65.01
CA CYS A 448 -61.81 -3.37 -65.40
C CYS A 448 -62.99 -3.36 -64.44
N ARG A 449 -63.34 -2.17 -63.96
CA ARG A 449 -64.51 -1.93 -63.09
C ARG A 449 -65.80 -1.86 -63.91
N LYS A 450 -66.96 -1.88 -63.23
CA LYS A 450 -68.32 -1.84 -63.81
C LYS A 450 -68.53 -0.62 -64.71
N ASP A 451 -67.89 0.50 -64.38
CA ASP A 451 -67.94 1.78 -65.12
C ASP A 451 -66.96 1.86 -66.31
N GLY A 452 -66.11 0.85 -66.49
CA GLY A 452 -65.12 0.77 -67.57
C GLY A 452 -63.71 1.23 -67.21
N THR A 453 -63.45 1.71 -65.98
CA THR A 453 -62.12 2.19 -65.56
C THR A 453 -61.11 1.06 -65.32
N GLU A 454 -59.83 1.33 -65.58
CA GLU A 454 -58.72 0.37 -65.46
C GLU A 454 -57.76 0.74 -64.32
N PHE A 455 -57.28 -0.26 -63.56
CA PHE A 455 -56.36 -0.08 -62.43
C PHE A 455 -55.31 -1.20 -62.39
N PRO A 456 -54.10 -0.93 -61.86
CA PRO A 456 -53.02 -1.91 -61.90
C PRO A 456 -53.30 -3.02 -60.91
N VAL A 457 -53.31 -4.24 -61.41
CA VAL A 457 -53.60 -5.42 -60.59
C VAL A 457 -52.54 -6.49 -60.72
N GLU A 458 -52.39 -7.22 -59.63
CA GLU A 458 -51.92 -8.59 -59.69
C GLU A 458 -53.09 -9.54 -59.47
N VAL A 459 -53.12 -10.61 -60.24
CA VAL A 459 -54.20 -11.60 -60.15
C VAL A 459 -53.60 -12.97 -59.89
N GLY A 460 -54.14 -13.67 -58.90
CA GLY A 460 -53.78 -15.03 -58.51
C GLY A 460 -54.96 -15.97 -58.71
N LEU A 461 -54.68 -17.16 -59.23
CA LEU A 461 -55.66 -18.23 -59.45
C LEU A 461 -55.19 -19.48 -58.71
N ASN A 462 -56.06 -20.06 -57.90
CA ASN A 462 -55.77 -21.28 -57.15
C ASN A 462 -56.96 -22.25 -57.19
N PRO A 463 -56.73 -23.51 -57.59
CA PRO A 463 -57.77 -24.53 -57.50
C PRO A 463 -58.00 -24.92 -56.04
N LEU A 464 -59.26 -25.01 -55.65
CA LEU A 464 -59.74 -25.43 -54.34
C LEU A 464 -60.54 -26.73 -54.50
N PRO A 465 -60.05 -27.85 -53.95
CA PRO A 465 -60.83 -29.08 -53.92
C PRO A 465 -61.93 -28.93 -52.86
N VAL A 466 -63.17 -28.91 -53.31
CA VAL A 466 -64.35 -28.84 -52.43
C VAL A 466 -65.14 -30.12 -52.66
N GLY A 467 -64.84 -31.14 -51.86
CA GLY A 467 -65.44 -32.47 -52.02
C GLY A 467 -64.97 -33.16 -53.31
N LYS A 468 -65.89 -33.40 -54.26
CA LYS A 468 -65.59 -34.03 -55.55
C LYS A 468 -65.39 -33.03 -56.71
N GLU A 469 -65.62 -31.75 -56.46
CA GLU A 469 -65.55 -30.69 -57.48
C GLU A 469 -64.38 -29.75 -57.18
N THR A 470 -63.85 -29.10 -58.23
CA THR A 470 -62.72 -28.17 -58.09
C THR A 470 -63.17 -26.75 -58.39
N ALA A 471 -63.40 -25.97 -57.33
CA ALA A 471 -63.62 -24.53 -57.43
C ALA A 471 -62.28 -23.81 -57.66
N VAL A 472 -62.31 -22.55 -58.08
CA VAL A 472 -61.10 -21.73 -58.26
C VAL A 472 -61.23 -20.47 -57.43
N LEU A 473 -60.35 -20.31 -56.45
CA LEU A 473 -60.16 -19.05 -55.75
C LEU A 473 -59.37 -18.10 -56.65
N VAL A 474 -60.00 -16.98 -56.95
CA VAL A 474 -59.45 -15.88 -57.72
C VAL A 474 -59.21 -14.72 -56.76
N THR A 475 -57.97 -14.30 -56.68
CA THR A 475 -57.55 -13.18 -55.84
C THR A 475 -57.08 -12.06 -56.74
N VAL A 476 -57.73 -10.91 -56.64
CA VAL A 476 -57.43 -9.70 -57.39
C VAL A 476 -56.88 -8.68 -56.42
N LEU A 477 -55.63 -8.31 -56.63
CA LEU A 477 -54.87 -7.39 -55.82
C LEU A 477 -54.69 -6.10 -56.61
N ASP A 478 -55.39 -5.03 -56.24
CA ASP A 478 -55.04 -3.69 -56.68
C ASP A 478 -53.68 -3.32 -56.08
N ILE A 479 -52.62 -3.34 -56.87
CA ILE A 479 -51.24 -3.12 -56.40
C ILE A 479 -50.88 -1.64 -56.28
N THR A 480 -51.87 -0.75 -56.26
CA THR A 480 -51.65 0.68 -56.03
C THR A 480 -50.94 0.92 -54.69
N GLU A 481 -51.25 0.13 -53.65
CA GLU A 481 -50.67 0.22 -52.30
C GLU A 481 -49.37 -0.61 -52.13
N ARG A 482 -49.14 -1.64 -52.94
CA ARG A 482 -47.89 -2.43 -52.89
C ARG A 482 -46.67 -1.62 -53.34
N ALA A 483 -46.89 -0.59 -54.15
CA ALA A 483 -45.90 0.45 -54.42
C ALA A 483 -45.59 1.34 -53.20
N GLN A 484 -46.44 1.28 -52.16
CA GLN A 484 -46.24 1.94 -50.86
C GLN A 484 -45.59 0.99 -49.84
N THR A 485 -45.68 -0.35 -50.00
CA THR A 485 -44.95 -1.33 -49.16
C THR A 485 -43.42 -1.23 -49.30
N ASP A 486 -42.91 -0.64 -50.38
CA ASP A 486 -41.49 -0.26 -50.49
C ASP A 486 -41.08 0.82 -49.45
N ASP A 487 -42.01 1.64 -48.96
CA ASP A 487 -41.76 2.59 -47.85
C ASP A 487 -41.73 1.90 -46.47
N GLU A 488 -42.45 0.80 -46.32
CA GLU A 488 -42.46 0.01 -45.08
C GLU A 488 -41.13 -0.75 -44.89
N LEU A 489 -40.52 -1.17 -46.01
CA LEU A 489 -39.16 -1.72 -46.08
C LEU A 489 -38.08 -0.75 -45.55
N SER A 490 -38.33 0.57 -45.65
CA SER A 490 -37.48 1.63 -45.08
C SER A 490 -37.59 1.74 -43.56
N ARG A 491 -38.76 1.44 -42.97
CA ARG A 491 -38.93 1.43 -41.50
C ARG A 491 -38.23 0.24 -40.86
N TYR A 492 -38.28 -0.92 -41.51
CA TYR A 492 -37.57 -2.12 -41.06
C TYR A 492 -36.04 -1.93 -41.02
N ARG A 493 -35.50 -1.10 -41.92
CA ARG A 493 -34.07 -0.70 -41.89
C ARG A 493 -33.72 0.14 -40.65
N GLN A 494 -34.60 1.06 -40.23
CA GLN A 494 -34.39 1.84 -39.00
C GLN A 494 -34.41 0.98 -37.73
N ASP A 495 -35.30 0.00 -37.65
CA ASP A 495 -35.35 -0.92 -36.50
C ASP A 495 -34.09 -1.79 -36.40
N LEU A 496 -33.54 -2.21 -37.55
CA LEU A 496 -32.27 -2.94 -37.60
C LEU A 496 -31.09 -2.06 -37.15
N GLU A 497 -31.04 -0.80 -37.58
CA GLU A 497 -30.00 0.16 -37.16
C GLU A 497 -30.03 0.41 -35.66
N ALA A 498 -31.23 0.51 -35.06
CA ALA A 498 -31.40 0.64 -33.61
C ALA A 498 -30.86 -0.58 -32.85
N MET A 499 -31.13 -1.79 -33.35
CA MET A 499 -30.63 -3.03 -32.73
C MET A 499 -29.10 -3.16 -32.83
N VAL A 500 -28.51 -2.77 -33.96
CA VAL A 500 -27.05 -2.74 -34.13
C VAL A 500 -26.41 -1.71 -33.21
N ALA A 501 -27.01 -0.53 -33.06
CA ALA A 501 -26.54 0.50 -32.13
C ALA A 501 -26.57 0.00 -30.67
N GLU A 502 -27.62 -0.69 -30.25
CA GLU A 502 -27.74 -1.28 -28.92
C GLU A 502 -26.65 -2.34 -28.67
N ARG A 503 -26.47 -3.28 -29.59
CA ARG A 503 -25.44 -4.34 -29.49
C ARG A 503 -24.02 -3.78 -29.51
N THR A 504 -23.78 -2.74 -30.29
CA THR A 504 -22.48 -2.06 -30.33
C THR A 504 -22.21 -1.33 -29.01
N ALA A 505 -23.22 -0.69 -28.42
CA ALA A 505 -23.10 -0.05 -27.11
C ALA A 505 -22.89 -1.05 -25.97
N GLU A 506 -23.46 -2.26 -26.05
CA GLU A 506 -23.15 -3.35 -25.12
C GLU A 506 -21.71 -3.85 -25.27
N ALA A 507 -21.25 -4.06 -26.50
CA ALA A 507 -19.88 -4.51 -26.78
C ALA A 507 -18.83 -3.49 -26.32
N VAL A 508 -19.06 -2.19 -26.55
CA VAL A 508 -18.19 -1.11 -26.07
C VAL A 508 -18.17 -1.09 -24.54
N ARG A 509 -19.32 -1.19 -23.87
CA ARG A 509 -19.38 -1.25 -22.40
C ARG A 509 -18.65 -2.46 -21.82
N ALA A 510 -18.75 -3.62 -22.47
CA ALA A 510 -18.04 -4.83 -22.07
C ALA A 510 -16.51 -4.69 -22.25
N LYS A 511 -16.08 -4.10 -23.36
CA LYS A 511 -14.67 -3.79 -23.63
C LYS A 511 -14.10 -2.81 -22.61
N GLU A 512 -14.79 -1.71 -22.34
CA GLU A 512 -14.37 -0.73 -21.34
C GLU A 512 -14.31 -1.33 -19.93
N ALA A 513 -15.22 -2.24 -19.59
CA ALA A 513 -15.17 -2.95 -18.31
C ALA A 513 -13.95 -3.88 -18.22
N ALA A 514 -13.61 -4.58 -19.29
CA ALA A 514 -12.41 -5.42 -19.36
C ALA A 514 -11.12 -4.58 -19.28
N GLU A 515 -11.05 -3.46 -19.98
CA GLU A 515 -9.91 -2.53 -19.93
C GLU A 515 -9.75 -1.91 -18.54
N ARG A 516 -10.84 -1.49 -17.89
CA ARG A 516 -10.82 -0.99 -16.51
C ARG A 516 -10.36 -2.07 -15.52
N ALA A 517 -10.80 -3.32 -15.69
CA ALA A 517 -10.35 -4.43 -14.86
C ALA A 517 -8.85 -4.71 -15.05
N ASN A 518 -8.36 -4.65 -16.29
CA ASN A 518 -6.94 -4.85 -16.59
C ASN A 518 -6.08 -3.72 -16.01
N ALA A 519 -6.49 -2.46 -16.18
CA ALA A 519 -5.80 -1.31 -15.58
C ALA A 519 -5.78 -1.38 -14.04
N ALA A 520 -6.88 -1.80 -13.41
CA ALA A 520 -6.93 -1.99 -11.97
C ALA A 520 -5.99 -3.12 -11.49
N LYS A 521 -5.89 -4.22 -12.25
CA LYS A 521 -4.94 -5.31 -11.99
C LYS A 521 -3.49 -4.80 -12.03
N THR A 522 -3.13 -3.97 -13.00
CA THR A 522 -1.79 -3.35 -13.08
C THR A 522 -1.48 -2.49 -11.87
N VAL A 523 -2.37 -1.53 -11.55
CA VAL A 523 -2.17 -0.61 -10.43
C VAL A 523 -2.07 -1.37 -9.12
N PHE A 524 -2.88 -2.42 -8.95
CA PHE A 524 -2.80 -3.31 -7.80
C PHE A 524 -1.44 -4.01 -7.69
N LEU A 525 -0.95 -4.62 -8.78
CA LEU A 525 0.33 -5.33 -8.78
C LEU A 525 1.50 -4.38 -8.47
N THR A 526 1.56 -3.22 -9.12
CA THR A 526 2.61 -2.22 -8.92
C THR A 526 2.64 -1.71 -7.47
N ASN A 527 1.48 -1.37 -6.90
CA ASN A 527 1.39 -0.91 -5.51
C ASN A 527 1.77 -2.02 -4.52
N MET A 528 1.27 -3.24 -4.71
CA MET A 528 1.58 -4.39 -3.84
C MET A 528 3.06 -4.73 -3.85
N SER A 529 3.75 -4.61 -4.98
CA SER A 529 5.19 -4.87 -5.02
C SER A 529 5.99 -3.88 -4.19
N HIS A 530 5.68 -2.57 -4.25
CA HIS A 530 6.33 -1.57 -3.39
C HIS A 530 6.05 -1.81 -1.90
N GLU A 531 4.80 -2.16 -1.58
CA GLU A 531 4.36 -2.52 -0.22
C GLU A 531 4.99 -3.81 0.29
N LEU A 532 5.31 -4.78 -0.57
CA LEU A 532 5.98 -6.04 -0.21
C LEU A 532 7.51 -5.89 -0.14
N ARG A 533 8.11 -5.09 -1.02
CA ARG A 533 9.56 -4.86 -1.08
C ARG A 533 10.07 -4.18 0.18
N THR A 534 9.33 -3.22 0.72
CA THR A 534 9.71 -2.44 1.91
C THR A 534 9.89 -3.28 3.18
N PRO A 535 8.89 -4.06 3.65
CA PRO A 535 9.05 -4.92 4.82
C PRO A 535 10.06 -6.03 4.58
N LEU A 536 10.16 -6.53 3.34
CA LEU A 536 11.12 -7.59 3.00
C LEU A 536 12.58 -7.10 3.05
N HIS A 537 12.86 -5.86 2.64
CA HIS A 537 14.16 -5.23 2.85
C HIS A 537 14.48 -5.04 4.33
N ALA A 538 13.50 -4.68 5.16
CA ALA A 538 13.71 -4.58 6.61
C ALA A 538 14.06 -5.96 7.22
N VAL A 539 13.33 -7.02 6.85
CA VAL A 539 13.62 -8.40 7.28
C VAL A 539 15.02 -8.83 6.86
N LEU A 540 15.42 -8.58 5.61
CA LEU A 540 16.75 -8.90 5.11
C LEU A 540 17.85 -8.09 5.83
N SER A 541 17.59 -6.81 6.12
CA SER A 541 18.54 -5.96 6.86
C SER A 541 18.79 -6.50 8.27
N PHE A 542 17.72 -6.85 9.00
CA PHE A 542 17.85 -7.46 10.33
C PHE A 542 18.48 -8.86 10.27
N ALA A 543 18.18 -9.66 9.26
CA ALA A 543 18.81 -10.96 9.06
C ALA A 543 20.31 -10.83 8.83
N ARG A 544 20.75 -9.91 7.98
CA ARG A 544 22.18 -9.61 7.72
C ARG A 544 22.88 -9.04 8.97
N LEU A 545 22.21 -8.17 9.73
CA LEU A 545 22.77 -7.65 10.99
C LEU A 545 22.93 -8.76 12.04
N GLY A 546 21.95 -9.67 12.13
CA GLY A 546 22.00 -10.86 12.96
C GLY A 546 23.16 -11.78 12.56
N GLN A 547 23.29 -12.06 11.26
CA GLN A 547 24.39 -12.84 10.69
C GLN A 547 25.75 -12.22 11.05
N LYS A 548 25.92 -10.91 10.86
CA LYS A 548 27.17 -10.19 11.20
C LYS A 548 27.52 -10.33 12.69
N ARG A 549 26.55 -10.13 13.59
CA ARG A 549 26.78 -10.27 15.04
C ARG A 549 27.11 -11.70 15.45
N VAL A 550 26.49 -12.70 14.82
CA VAL A 550 26.79 -14.12 15.08
C VAL A 550 28.21 -14.46 14.63
N THR A 551 28.66 -13.94 13.49
CA THR A 551 30.04 -14.14 12.99
C THR A 551 31.09 -13.43 13.85
N GLU A 552 30.78 -12.27 14.43
CA GLU A 552 31.69 -11.47 15.27
C GLU A 552 31.74 -11.91 16.75
N SER A 553 30.80 -12.77 17.20
CA SER A 553 30.67 -13.17 18.61
C SER A 553 31.24 -14.56 18.88
N VAL A 554 32.02 -14.68 19.96
CA VAL A 554 32.59 -15.97 20.42
C VAL A 554 31.57 -16.72 21.27
N GLY A 555 31.35 -18.01 20.99
CA GLY A 555 30.47 -18.89 21.78
C GLY A 555 29.02 -19.01 21.30
N VAL A 556 28.71 -18.52 20.09
CA VAL A 556 27.36 -18.65 19.50
C VAL A 556 27.19 -20.01 18.81
N PRO A 557 26.05 -20.71 18.99
CA PRO A 557 25.79 -21.98 18.30
C PRO A 557 25.80 -21.82 16.77
N PRO A 558 26.50 -22.68 16.00
CA PRO A 558 26.61 -22.57 14.54
C PRO A 558 25.26 -22.68 13.83
N LYS A 559 24.27 -23.31 14.48
CA LYS A 559 22.89 -23.43 13.98
C LYS A 559 22.18 -22.07 13.84
N LEU A 560 22.57 -21.07 14.64
CA LEU A 560 21.97 -19.74 14.58
C LEU A 560 22.40 -18.96 13.32
N ALA A 561 23.66 -19.11 12.89
CA ALA A 561 24.14 -18.56 11.62
C ALA A 561 23.35 -19.13 10.44
N GLN A 562 23.13 -20.46 10.43
CA GLN A 562 22.35 -21.14 9.39
C GLN A 562 20.90 -20.66 9.31
N TYR A 563 20.28 -20.24 10.42
CA TYR A 563 18.94 -19.67 10.39
C TYR A 563 18.92 -18.31 9.69
N PHE A 564 19.89 -17.44 9.98
CA PHE A 564 20.00 -16.15 9.30
C PHE A 564 20.31 -16.31 7.82
N ASP A 565 21.17 -17.27 7.45
CA ASP A 565 21.45 -17.60 6.04
C ASP A 565 20.18 -18.04 5.30
N ARG A 566 19.37 -18.92 5.92
CA ARG A 566 18.09 -19.36 5.33
C ARG A 566 17.07 -18.24 5.20
N ILE A 567 16.97 -17.34 6.18
CA ILE A 567 16.07 -16.19 6.12
C ILE A 567 16.50 -15.25 4.98
N SER A 568 17.81 -14.95 4.88
CA SER A 568 18.36 -14.11 3.82
C SER A 568 18.11 -14.71 2.44
N ALA A 569 18.46 -15.99 2.25
CA ALA A 569 18.28 -16.68 0.98
C ALA A 569 16.79 -16.79 0.57
N SER A 570 15.87 -16.96 1.52
CA SER A 570 14.43 -16.98 1.23
C SER A 570 13.89 -15.59 0.90
N GLY A 571 14.33 -14.56 1.61
CA GLY A 571 13.90 -13.18 1.36
C GLY A 571 14.39 -12.63 0.02
N GLU A 572 15.63 -12.93 -0.35
CA GLU A 572 16.19 -12.57 -1.67
C GLU A 572 15.46 -13.31 -2.81
N ARG A 573 15.13 -14.60 -2.60
CA ARG A 573 14.29 -15.36 -3.54
C ARG A 573 12.93 -14.72 -3.73
N LEU A 574 12.27 -14.30 -2.65
CA LEU A 574 10.96 -13.66 -2.71
C LEU A 574 11.02 -12.29 -3.40
N LEU A 575 12.01 -11.45 -3.07
CA LEU A 575 12.20 -10.14 -3.73
C LEU A 575 12.33 -10.28 -5.24
N ALA A 576 13.20 -11.18 -5.69
CA ALA A 576 13.40 -11.38 -7.11
C ALA A 576 12.19 -12.06 -7.80
N LEU A 577 11.30 -12.73 -7.05
CA LEU A 577 10.06 -13.28 -7.62
C LEU A 577 9.02 -12.17 -7.81
N VAL A 578 8.87 -11.30 -6.81
CA VAL A 578 7.99 -10.13 -6.87
C VAL A 578 8.44 -9.17 -7.97
N SER A 579 9.75 -8.95 -8.12
CA SER A 579 10.29 -8.13 -9.21
C SER A 579 9.99 -8.74 -10.57
N ALA A 580 10.27 -10.03 -10.76
CA ALA A 580 9.99 -10.73 -12.02
C ALA A 580 8.49 -10.69 -12.40
N LEU A 581 7.59 -10.80 -11.42
CA LEU A 581 6.15 -10.68 -11.65
C LEU A 581 5.76 -9.29 -12.18
N LEU A 582 6.35 -8.23 -11.63
CA LEU A 582 6.11 -6.87 -12.11
C LEU A 582 6.68 -6.65 -13.50
N ASP A 583 7.91 -7.10 -13.73
CA ASP A 583 8.58 -6.93 -15.01
C ASP A 583 7.77 -7.60 -16.12
N LEU A 584 7.25 -8.81 -15.86
CA LEU A 584 6.32 -9.50 -16.75
C LEU A 584 5.03 -8.70 -16.98
N SER A 585 4.39 -8.22 -15.91
CA SER A 585 3.15 -7.44 -16.01
C SER A 585 3.34 -6.11 -16.77
N ALA A 586 4.51 -5.48 -16.66
CA ALA A 586 4.82 -4.24 -17.38
C ALA A 586 5.10 -4.49 -18.87
N LEU A 587 5.74 -5.63 -19.18
CA LEU A 587 6.00 -6.09 -20.54
C LEU A 587 4.72 -6.47 -21.29
N GLU A 588 3.83 -7.25 -20.66
CA GLU A 588 2.52 -7.64 -21.23
C GLU A 588 1.64 -6.43 -21.62
N GLN A 589 1.90 -5.27 -21.03
CA GLN A 589 1.14 -4.03 -21.23
C GLN A 589 1.86 -3.03 -22.15
N GLY A 590 3.02 -3.40 -22.68
CA GLY A 590 3.83 -2.50 -23.52
C GLY A 590 4.32 -1.24 -22.80
N GLN A 591 4.35 -1.23 -21.46
CA GLN A 591 4.74 -0.05 -20.68
C GLN A 591 6.26 0.15 -20.59
N ARG A 592 7.05 -0.85 -20.96
CA ARG A 592 8.52 -0.75 -21.01
C ARG A 592 8.95 -0.25 -22.39
N HIS A 593 9.61 0.92 -22.42
CA HIS A 593 10.17 1.47 -23.65
C HIS A 593 11.57 0.91 -23.88
N PHE A 594 11.79 0.26 -25.02
CA PHE A 594 13.08 -0.29 -25.42
C PHE A 594 13.79 0.65 -26.39
N GLN A 595 15.09 0.86 -26.20
CA GLN A 595 15.91 1.65 -27.11
C GLN A 595 16.63 0.72 -28.09
N LEU A 596 15.96 0.43 -29.20
CA LEU A 596 16.52 -0.45 -30.24
C LEU A 596 17.63 0.29 -31.00
N THR A 597 18.87 -0.16 -30.84
CA THR A 597 20.03 0.34 -31.58
C THR A 597 20.85 -0.82 -32.16
N PRO A 598 21.58 -0.62 -33.27
CA PRO A 598 22.50 -1.65 -33.75
C PRO A 598 23.63 -1.89 -32.74
N VAL A 599 23.73 -3.11 -32.21
CA VAL A 599 24.73 -3.52 -31.23
C VAL A 599 25.51 -4.72 -31.76
N ALA A 600 26.83 -4.74 -31.56
CA ALA A 600 27.66 -5.88 -31.90
C ALA A 600 27.29 -7.09 -31.02
N VAL A 601 26.98 -8.23 -31.66
CA VAL A 601 26.60 -9.47 -30.96
C VAL A 601 27.72 -9.95 -30.02
N GLN A 602 28.97 -9.72 -30.42
CA GLN A 602 30.13 -10.03 -29.61
C GLN A 602 30.11 -9.30 -28.26
N ASP A 603 29.68 -8.04 -28.22
CA ASP A 603 29.59 -7.27 -26.97
C ASP A 603 28.45 -7.78 -26.08
N LEU A 604 27.31 -8.14 -26.66
CA LEU A 604 26.18 -8.72 -25.91
C LEU A 604 26.59 -10.03 -25.22
N VAL A 605 27.24 -10.91 -25.97
CA VAL A 605 27.70 -12.22 -25.48
C VAL A 605 28.81 -12.05 -24.45
N ALA A 606 29.80 -11.18 -24.69
CA ALA A 606 30.89 -10.95 -23.75
C ALA A 606 30.39 -10.45 -22.38
N ASN A 607 29.46 -9.49 -22.38
CA ASN A 607 28.87 -8.97 -21.14
C ASN A 607 28.03 -10.04 -20.41
N ALA A 608 27.23 -10.81 -21.14
CA ALA A 608 26.42 -11.88 -20.53
C ALA A 608 27.30 -12.99 -19.91
N LEU A 609 28.40 -13.37 -20.58
CA LEU A 609 29.35 -14.36 -20.06
C LEU A 609 30.06 -13.87 -18.79
N GLU A 610 30.45 -12.59 -18.74
CA GLU A 610 31.09 -12.01 -17.55
C GLU A 610 30.13 -12.02 -16.35
N ASN A 611 28.85 -11.73 -16.56
CA ASN A 611 27.82 -11.74 -15.51
C ASN A 611 27.63 -13.12 -14.85
N VAL A 612 27.85 -14.21 -15.59
CA VAL A 612 27.66 -15.58 -15.08
C VAL A 612 28.96 -16.30 -14.70
N ARG A 613 30.12 -15.65 -14.89
CA ARG A 613 31.44 -16.26 -14.74
C ARG A 613 31.70 -16.83 -13.35
N ALA A 614 31.31 -16.10 -12.31
CA ALA A 614 31.47 -16.55 -10.93
C ALA A 614 30.63 -17.80 -10.62
N ALA A 615 29.40 -17.86 -11.14
CA ALA A 615 28.51 -19.01 -10.97
C ALA A 615 29.00 -20.25 -11.72
N ALA A 616 29.53 -20.05 -12.94
CA ALA A 616 30.15 -21.12 -13.71
C ALA A 616 31.40 -21.67 -13.01
N ASN A 617 32.29 -20.81 -12.52
CA ASN A 617 33.50 -21.20 -11.79
C ASN A 617 33.20 -21.99 -10.51
N ALA A 618 32.15 -21.60 -9.77
CA ALA A 618 31.75 -22.30 -8.55
C ALA A 618 31.35 -23.78 -8.79
N ARG A 619 30.95 -24.12 -10.02
CA ARG A 619 30.55 -25.47 -10.45
C ARG A 619 31.50 -26.08 -11.49
N ALA A 620 32.66 -25.45 -11.71
CA ALA A 620 33.64 -25.83 -12.71
C ALA A 620 33.07 -25.99 -14.15
N ILE A 621 32.04 -25.22 -14.50
CA ILE A 621 31.44 -25.24 -15.85
C ILE A 621 32.34 -24.51 -16.84
N ASN A 622 32.65 -25.17 -17.96
CA ASN A 622 33.40 -24.59 -19.05
C ASN A 622 32.48 -23.77 -19.98
N LEU A 623 32.62 -22.45 -19.95
CA LEU A 623 31.91 -21.55 -20.85
C LEU A 623 32.72 -21.34 -22.14
N ARG A 624 32.13 -21.65 -23.30
CA ARG A 624 32.75 -21.42 -24.61
C ARG A 624 31.86 -20.54 -25.48
N SER A 625 32.48 -19.61 -26.21
CA SER A 625 31.80 -18.82 -27.24
C SER A 625 32.40 -19.10 -28.61
N GLU A 626 31.53 -19.40 -29.57
CA GLU A 626 31.84 -19.66 -30.96
C GLU A 626 31.15 -18.58 -31.80
N LEU A 627 31.86 -17.46 -31.98
CA LEU A 627 31.39 -16.28 -32.72
C LEU A 627 32.26 -16.11 -33.97
N PRO A 628 31.92 -16.76 -35.10
CA PRO A 628 32.77 -16.80 -36.29
C PRO A 628 32.85 -15.45 -37.02
N ASP A 629 31.85 -14.57 -36.85
CA ASP A 629 31.81 -13.24 -37.47
C ASP A 629 31.83 -12.12 -36.40
N PRO A 630 32.95 -11.41 -36.21
CA PRO A 630 33.04 -10.30 -35.27
C PRO A 630 32.30 -9.03 -35.73
N SER A 631 31.83 -8.99 -36.99
CA SER A 631 31.06 -7.87 -37.54
C SER A 631 29.54 -8.04 -37.41
N LEU A 632 29.09 -9.15 -36.82
CA LEU A 632 27.67 -9.45 -36.64
C LEU A 632 26.99 -8.47 -35.68
N THR A 633 25.96 -7.77 -36.16
CA THR A 633 25.16 -6.80 -35.38
C THR A 633 23.70 -7.24 -35.27
N ALA A 634 23.04 -6.87 -34.17
CA ALA A 634 21.60 -7.00 -33.99
C ALA A 634 20.99 -5.69 -33.51
N THR A 635 19.77 -5.37 -33.95
CA THR A 635 19.07 -4.12 -33.65
C THR A 635 18.23 -4.29 -32.41
N VAL A 636 18.82 -3.97 -31.25
CA VAL A 636 18.27 -4.35 -29.96
C VAL A 636 18.47 -3.31 -28.86
N ASP A 637 17.71 -3.44 -27.78
CA ASP A 637 18.05 -2.82 -26.51
C ASP A 637 19.15 -3.64 -25.84
N GLN A 638 20.34 -3.04 -25.74
CA GLN A 638 21.55 -3.72 -25.26
C GLN A 638 21.34 -4.34 -23.87
N ILE A 639 20.74 -3.60 -22.94
CA ILE A 639 20.55 -4.03 -21.55
C ILE A 639 19.54 -5.18 -21.52
N GLY A 640 18.40 -5.03 -22.20
CA GLY A 640 17.36 -6.05 -22.25
C GLY A 640 17.85 -7.39 -22.80
N ILE A 641 18.65 -7.38 -23.87
CA ILE A 641 19.19 -8.63 -24.44
C ILE A 641 20.31 -9.22 -23.58
N ILE A 642 21.15 -8.42 -22.94
CA ILE A 642 22.13 -8.94 -21.97
C ILE A 642 21.41 -9.66 -20.81
N ASP A 643 20.29 -9.12 -20.33
CA ASP A 643 19.47 -9.77 -19.29
C ASP A 643 18.92 -11.12 -19.77
N VAL A 644 18.38 -11.19 -21.00
CA VAL A 644 17.90 -12.44 -21.61
C VAL A 644 19.02 -13.48 -21.67
N LEU A 645 20.18 -13.11 -22.24
CA LEU A 645 21.31 -14.02 -22.38
C LEU A 645 21.83 -14.49 -21.01
N THR A 646 21.91 -13.60 -20.03
CA THR A 646 22.34 -13.90 -18.66
C THR A 646 21.38 -14.88 -17.98
N GLU A 647 20.07 -14.69 -18.15
CA GLU A 647 19.03 -15.56 -17.58
C GLU A 647 19.10 -16.98 -18.18
N VAL A 648 19.21 -17.07 -19.51
CA VAL A 648 19.31 -18.36 -20.21
C VAL A 648 20.63 -19.07 -19.85
N LEU A 649 21.75 -18.35 -19.81
CA LEU A 649 23.05 -18.88 -19.39
C LEU A 649 23.03 -19.38 -17.95
N ARG A 650 22.39 -18.65 -17.03
CA ARG A 650 22.26 -19.09 -15.64
C ARG A 650 21.46 -20.39 -15.53
N ASN A 651 20.39 -20.53 -16.33
CA ASN A 651 19.64 -21.78 -16.40
C ASN A 651 20.51 -22.93 -16.95
N ALA A 652 21.24 -22.71 -18.04
CA ALA A 652 22.17 -23.67 -18.61
C ALA A 652 23.23 -24.14 -17.59
N ILE A 653 23.84 -23.21 -16.84
CA ILE A 653 24.80 -23.52 -15.76
C ILE A 653 24.13 -24.27 -14.61
N THR A 654 22.90 -23.92 -14.26
CA THR A 654 22.16 -24.53 -13.13
C THR A 654 21.80 -25.99 -13.43
N PHE A 655 21.45 -26.31 -14.67
CA PHE A 655 21.01 -27.65 -15.04
C PHE A 655 22.10 -28.53 -15.66
N SER A 656 23.26 -27.97 -15.96
CA SER A 656 24.44 -28.76 -16.34
C SER A 656 25.06 -29.50 -15.14
N PRO A 657 25.65 -30.69 -15.34
CA PRO A 657 26.46 -31.37 -14.34
C PRO A 657 27.74 -30.59 -14.05
N ASP A 658 28.28 -30.71 -12.83
CA ASP A 658 29.53 -30.04 -12.45
C ASP A 658 30.68 -30.51 -13.35
N GLY A 659 31.51 -29.58 -13.84
CA GLY A 659 32.54 -29.88 -14.85
C GLY A 659 32.05 -29.92 -16.30
N GLY A 660 30.75 -29.73 -16.56
CA GLY A 660 30.16 -29.74 -17.90
C GLY A 660 30.52 -28.53 -18.77
N ASP A 661 30.13 -28.57 -20.05
CA ASP A 661 30.33 -27.48 -21.02
C ASP A 661 29.00 -26.79 -21.36
N VAL A 662 29.03 -25.45 -21.43
CA VAL A 662 27.96 -24.63 -22.01
C VAL A 662 28.56 -23.82 -23.16
N VAL A 663 27.98 -23.98 -24.35
CA VAL A 663 28.49 -23.39 -25.59
C VAL A 663 27.51 -22.37 -26.13
N LEU A 664 28.01 -21.19 -26.47
CA LEU A 664 27.23 -20.11 -27.05
C LEU A 664 27.67 -19.86 -28.49
N ARG A 665 26.75 -20.02 -29.45
CA ARG A 665 26.99 -19.84 -30.89
C ARG A 665 26.18 -18.66 -31.39
N ALA A 666 26.72 -17.92 -32.35
CA ALA A 666 25.93 -16.95 -33.10
C ALA A 666 26.22 -17.03 -34.60
N ALA A 667 25.18 -16.95 -35.41
CA ALA A 667 25.28 -16.95 -36.86
C ALA A 667 24.20 -16.06 -37.48
N LEU A 668 24.49 -15.52 -38.66
CA LEU A 668 23.48 -14.85 -39.46
C LEU A 668 22.62 -15.88 -40.18
N GLN A 669 21.30 -15.73 -40.09
CA GLN A 669 20.33 -16.52 -40.83
C GLN A 669 19.68 -15.65 -41.90
N SER A 670 19.99 -15.95 -43.17
CA SER A 670 19.56 -15.18 -44.34
C SER A 670 18.39 -15.82 -45.10
N ASP A 671 17.78 -16.87 -44.55
CA ASP A 671 16.75 -17.70 -45.23
C ASP A 671 15.31 -17.15 -45.03
N SER A 672 15.14 -16.03 -44.33
CA SER A 672 13.87 -15.34 -44.08
C SER A 672 13.78 -14.01 -44.84
N GLU A 673 12.57 -13.48 -45.06
CA GLU A 673 12.36 -12.18 -45.72
C GLU A 673 13.07 -11.00 -45.04
N GLN A 674 13.47 -11.16 -43.77
CA GLN A 674 14.33 -10.24 -43.03
C GLN A 674 15.55 -11.00 -42.47
N PRO A 675 16.78 -10.44 -42.55
CA PRO A 675 17.97 -11.06 -41.97
C PRO A 675 17.88 -11.09 -40.44
N MET A 676 18.00 -12.29 -39.86
CA MET A 676 17.94 -12.52 -38.42
C MET A 676 19.28 -13.03 -37.90
N VAL A 677 19.75 -12.48 -36.79
CA VAL A 677 20.85 -13.04 -36.00
C VAL A 677 20.29 -14.16 -35.13
N ARG A 678 20.80 -15.37 -35.30
CA ARG A 678 20.49 -16.51 -34.44
C ARG A 678 21.59 -16.69 -33.40
N ILE A 679 21.22 -16.69 -32.12
CA ILE A 679 22.08 -16.99 -30.97
C ILE A 679 21.60 -18.29 -30.33
N GLU A 680 22.47 -19.27 -30.20
CA GLU A 680 22.18 -20.57 -29.60
C GLU A 680 22.99 -20.76 -28.32
N ILE A 681 22.32 -21.16 -27.24
CA ILE A 681 22.94 -21.54 -25.96
C ILE A 681 22.67 -23.02 -25.76
N VAL A 682 23.75 -23.82 -25.80
CA VAL A 682 23.70 -25.28 -25.74
C VAL A 682 24.32 -25.76 -24.44
N ASP A 683 23.55 -26.51 -23.65
CA ASP A 683 23.99 -27.12 -22.40
C ASP A 683 24.00 -28.66 -22.46
N HIS A 684 24.71 -29.29 -21.53
CA HIS A 684 24.78 -30.75 -21.39
C HIS A 684 24.02 -31.23 -20.13
N GLY A 685 22.91 -30.54 -19.81
CA GLY A 685 22.10 -30.81 -18.63
C GLY A 685 21.10 -31.93 -18.81
N ILE A 686 20.11 -31.96 -17.92
CA ILE A 686 19.04 -32.98 -17.88
C ILE A 686 18.02 -32.90 -19.03
N GLY A 687 18.11 -31.86 -19.86
CA GLY A 687 17.20 -31.61 -20.97
C GLY A 687 15.79 -31.14 -20.55
N ILE A 688 14.97 -30.82 -21.55
CA ILE A 688 13.55 -30.51 -21.40
C ILE A 688 12.76 -31.59 -22.16
N PRO A 689 11.74 -32.22 -21.55
CA PRO A 689 10.88 -33.18 -22.23
C PRO A 689 10.23 -32.59 -23.49
N GLU A 690 10.12 -33.36 -24.58
CA GLU A 690 9.56 -32.87 -25.85
C GLU A 690 8.16 -32.26 -25.72
N SER A 691 7.32 -32.82 -24.84
CA SER A 691 5.97 -32.31 -24.56
C SER A 691 5.95 -30.96 -23.85
N GLU A 692 7.09 -30.51 -23.30
CA GLU A 692 7.21 -29.29 -22.49
C GLU A 692 7.98 -28.17 -23.21
N LEU A 693 8.65 -28.45 -24.34
CA LEU A 693 9.50 -27.49 -25.07
C LEU A 693 8.80 -26.17 -25.45
N ALA A 694 7.49 -26.19 -25.67
CA ALA A 694 6.71 -24.98 -25.94
C ALA A 694 6.26 -24.27 -24.65
N SER A 695 5.86 -25.03 -23.63
CA SER A 695 5.28 -24.50 -22.39
C SER A 695 6.31 -24.01 -21.38
N VAL A 696 7.60 -24.36 -21.53
CA VAL A 696 8.68 -23.82 -20.66
C VAL A 696 8.84 -22.30 -20.72
N PHE A 697 8.27 -21.64 -21.73
CA PHE A 697 8.22 -20.19 -21.84
C PHE A 697 6.93 -19.58 -21.25
N ASP A 698 5.97 -20.39 -20.79
CA ASP A 698 4.75 -19.91 -20.16
C ASP A 698 4.99 -19.56 -18.69
N ALA A 699 4.35 -18.48 -18.24
CA ALA A 699 4.52 -17.99 -16.87
C ALA A 699 4.10 -19.04 -15.83
N PHE A 700 4.94 -19.22 -14.81
CA PHE A 700 4.79 -20.18 -13.72
C PHE A 700 4.92 -21.65 -14.12
N THR A 701 5.37 -21.95 -15.34
CA THR A 701 5.63 -23.32 -15.77
C THR A 701 7.06 -23.72 -15.38
N GLN A 702 7.19 -24.85 -14.70
CA GLN A 702 8.48 -25.51 -14.42
C GLN A 702 8.47 -26.86 -15.12
N SER A 703 9.62 -27.29 -15.66
CA SER A 703 9.72 -28.62 -16.25
C SER A 703 9.63 -29.69 -15.17
N SER A 704 8.92 -30.78 -15.46
CA SER A 704 8.81 -31.95 -14.58
C SER A 704 10.18 -32.54 -14.21
N SER A 705 11.19 -32.37 -15.08
CA SER A 705 12.57 -32.80 -14.84
C SER A 705 13.29 -32.00 -13.73
N THR A 706 12.70 -30.89 -13.26
CA THR A 706 13.30 -29.97 -12.27
C THR A 706 12.53 -29.86 -10.94
N GLU A 707 11.42 -30.61 -10.77
CA GLU A 707 10.50 -30.53 -9.61
C GLU A 707 11.14 -30.96 -8.27
N THR A 708 12.23 -31.73 -8.26
CA THR A 708 12.85 -32.30 -7.04
C THR A 708 13.78 -31.33 -6.29
N GLY A 709 13.50 -30.03 -6.34
CA GLY A 709 14.10 -29.03 -5.44
C GLY A 709 15.35 -28.29 -5.95
N ALA A 710 15.68 -28.40 -7.24
CA ALA A 710 16.80 -27.67 -7.85
C ALA A 710 16.39 -26.51 -8.78
N GLY A 711 15.11 -26.36 -9.17
CA GLY A 711 14.70 -25.53 -10.32
C GLY A 711 14.02 -24.19 -10.01
N GLY A 712 14.35 -23.16 -10.81
CA GLY A 712 13.97 -21.74 -10.64
C GLY A 712 12.49 -21.38 -10.88
N LYS A 713 12.15 -20.10 -10.69
CA LYS A 713 10.80 -19.57 -10.38
C LYS A 713 9.69 -19.73 -11.46
N GLY A 714 9.97 -20.34 -12.60
CA GLY A 714 9.03 -20.45 -13.74
C GLY A 714 8.68 -19.12 -14.42
N LEU A 715 9.40 -18.04 -14.11
CA LEU A 715 9.15 -16.68 -14.65
C LEU A 715 10.25 -16.19 -15.59
N GLY A 716 11.48 -16.72 -15.46
CA GLY A 716 12.65 -16.22 -16.19
C GLY A 716 12.53 -16.36 -17.70
N LEU A 717 12.20 -17.55 -18.19
CA LEU A 717 12.03 -17.81 -19.63
C LEU A 717 10.79 -17.11 -20.21
N ALA A 718 9.74 -16.92 -19.41
CA ALA A 718 8.56 -16.14 -19.81
C ALA A 718 8.93 -14.66 -20.04
N ILE A 719 9.70 -14.05 -19.12
CA ILE A 719 10.23 -12.70 -19.30
C ILE A 719 11.14 -12.64 -20.54
N CYS A 720 11.99 -13.65 -20.75
CA CYS A 720 12.85 -13.71 -21.93
C CYS A 720 12.04 -13.70 -23.22
N ARG A 721 10.94 -14.46 -23.29
CA ARG A 721 10.04 -14.47 -24.45
C ARG A 721 9.42 -13.11 -24.71
N GLU A 722 8.95 -12.42 -23.67
CA GLU A 722 8.36 -11.09 -23.83
C GLU A 722 9.38 -10.04 -24.27
N ILE A 723 10.59 -10.05 -23.72
CA ILE A 723 11.67 -9.15 -24.15
C ILE A 723 12.02 -9.42 -25.62
N VAL A 724 12.28 -10.68 -26.00
CA VAL A 724 12.64 -11.03 -27.37
C VAL A 724 11.51 -10.70 -28.36
N SER A 725 10.25 -10.94 -27.99
CA SER A 725 9.09 -10.60 -28.83
C SER A 725 8.93 -9.09 -29.00
N ALA A 726 9.19 -8.29 -27.95
CA ALA A 726 9.19 -6.83 -28.04
C ALA A 726 10.29 -6.27 -28.96
N HIS A 727 11.32 -7.08 -29.26
CA HIS A 727 12.37 -6.76 -30.22
C HIS A 727 12.06 -7.25 -31.64
N GLY A 728 10.87 -7.80 -31.89
CA GLY A 728 10.52 -8.43 -33.17
C GLY A 728 11.23 -9.77 -33.40
N GLY A 729 11.84 -10.33 -32.36
CA GLY A 729 12.56 -11.60 -32.40
C GLY A 729 11.70 -12.80 -32.02
N ARG A 730 12.34 -13.97 -31.94
CA ARG A 730 11.73 -15.22 -31.46
C ARG A 730 12.69 -15.97 -30.54
N ILE A 731 12.15 -16.63 -29.51
CA ILE A 731 12.90 -17.57 -28.66
C ILE A 731 12.25 -18.95 -28.71
N SER A 732 13.06 -20.01 -28.81
CA SER A 732 12.61 -21.40 -28.83
C SER A 732 13.57 -22.33 -28.09
N ALA A 733 13.06 -23.50 -27.70
CA ALA A 733 13.84 -24.55 -27.05
C ALA A 733 13.82 -25.83 -27.89
N HIS A 734 14.96 -26.52 -27.95
CA HIS A 734 15.14 -27.79 -28.65
C HIS A 734 15.94 -28.76 -27.77
N ALA A 735 15.65 -30.05 -27.87
CA ALA A 735 16.52 -31.08 -27.32
C ALA A 735 17.79 -31.18 -28.18
N ASN A 736 18.96 -31.33 -27.57
CA ASN A 736 20.20 -31.55 -28.30
C ASN A 736 20.60 -33.05 -28.34
N GLU A 737 21.58 -33.39 -29.18
CA GLU A 737 22.03 -34.77 -29.41
C GLU A 737 22.64 -35.44 -28.16
N SER A 738 23.09 -34.65 -27.18
CA SER A 738 23.68 -35.11 -25.92
C SER A 738 22.67 -35.24 -24.78
N GLY A 739 21.37 -35.01 -25.04
CA GLY A 739 20.29 -35.10 -24.05
C GLY A 739 20.08 -33.85 -23.18
N GLY A 740 20.83 -32.78 -23.45
CA GLY A 740 20.66 -31.46 -22.83
C GLY A 740 19.73 -30.54 -23.64
N THR A 741 19.77 -29.24 -23.34
CA THR A 741 18.89 -28.25 -23.98
C THR A 741 19.67 -27.32 -24.91
N CYS A 742 19.05 -26.95 -26.03
CA CYS A 742 19.46 -25.85 -26.88
C CYS A 742 18.37 -24.77 -26.86
N ILE A 743 18.69 -23.59 -26.34
CA ILE A 743 17.84 -22.41 -26.43
C ILE A 743 18.31 -21.56 -27.61
N CYS A 744 17.39 -21.27 -28.53
CA CYS A 744 17.62 -20.49 -29.73
C CYS A 744 16.92 -19.13 -29.62
N ILE A 745 17.65 -18.04 -29.84
CA ILE A 745 17.17 -16.66 -29.81
C ILE A 745 17.45 -16.04 -31.18
N GLU A 746 16.41 -15.57 -31.85
CA GLU A 746 16.45 -14.93 -33.17
C GLU A 746 16.14 -13.43 -33.01
N LEU A 747 17.03 -12.56 -33.48
CA LEU A 747 16.94 -11.10 -33.35
C LEU A 747 17.12 -10.41 -34.71
N PRO A 748 16.42 -9.30 -35.01
CA PRO A 748 16.60 -8.58 -36.26
C PRO A 748 18.00 -7.96 -36.41
N GLN A 749 18.57 -7.96 -37.62
CA GLN A 749 19.89 -7.37 -37.92
C GLN A 749 19.84 -5.86 -38.33
N HIS A 750 18.65 -5.32 -38.61
CA HIS A 750 18.38 -4.00 -39.24
C HIS A 750 19.41 -2.86 -39.10
#